data_AF-A0A847LAZ1-F1
#
_entry.id   AF-A0A847LAZ1-F1
#
_cell.length_a   1.000
_cell.length_b   1.000
_cell.length_c   1.000
_cell.angle_alpha   90.00
_cell.angle_beta   90.00
_cell.angle_gamma   90.00
#
_symmetry.space_group_name_H-M   'P 1'
#
loop_
_entity.id
_entity.type
_entity.pdbx_description
1 polymer ?
#
loop_
_entity_poly.entity_id
_entity_poly.type
_entity_poly.pdbx_seq_one_letter_code
_entity_poly.pdbx_strand_id
1 'polypeptide(L)'
;MNPSPRRPFPRHGSATLIALGMGFVLLIVIAGVRSFSSYRIQNTITESRNLKALAIAEAGVSMAIAELANNSRFKTHKVNANLTWSTPEDTSKSLQNDTNFGFSLTAAAKGTYSGKLGDGEFKVRLGPIPYQDDPRTLNIDESKAFFLVESMGKIGDTIRVVKSIIQRRFPGREFLLYDGGFLSLVYGTPAMNNANKFSTGHLYGHLGIEIGRILNSSHSPCTPGTNQELYDMNSIICGDGGIFLYNDIKAQFRARPGLPALDTTLKKNSTFPLNGTYSTPDGKKFGEYPKELLETTPEIDDPTGVLKDRVKDKSAHVSLTPISPEFEAYKKEAQSQGTYIPLSACNEDYPLTAGWPSPGKVKVLDFGNQIHGGDATVPTNGVIFSDGPLVIKGNPKKEVKIVSRKDIFVAGDFNQAGDPNATGGGGQNPQRYGFPQNYQDNAGKNEDYKDTAKALLKDDTDTSKFVHHQPATIIAHDRIVFDYRSPIDCFENELYPYMKYKIASQLKNATAAKMSVLQVSGNGGAQIDATTPASVSNCIASYFTDFPLEPADQTSLATDFANAFDEDNPEYDNTKFEELCKKVWTKYRERYNTKKLDPNFGVYKLLKALRAEMQTTAGSITNLKPDKDDDFLFYPEMTTNGMFISCGKRNRTFYSGPDYNKAYDEIGSENTCVTAGIGIEHSQKGELLHRLYGSEIRLNLFDAVRITGDSYREPTRRKLYDESLPRAGNTGIDFATYRLLTWQDLRAMPDEFTAF
;
A
#
# COMPACT_ATOMS: atom_id res chain seq x y z
N MET A 1 91.10 18.85 82.77
CA MET A 1 90.43 18.36 81.54
C MET A 1 89.40 19.39 81.09
N ASN A 2 89.19 19.47 79.76
CA ASN A 2 88.17 20.23 79.02
C ASN A 2 88.47 21.69 78.62
N PRO A 3 88.01 22.11 77.42
CA PRO A 3 88.91 22.54 76.35
C PRO A 3 88.63 23.94 75.77
N SER A 4 89.55 24.37 74.90
CA SER A 4 89.68 25.64 74.16
C SER A 4 88.63 25.91 73.06
N PRO A 5 88.42 27.18 72.66
CA PRO A 5 87.42 27.59 71.67
C PRO A 5 87.90 27.47 70.22
N ARG A 6 86.99 27.12 69.28
CA ARG A 6 87.23 27.06 67.83
C ARG A 6 86.66 28.28 67.10
N ARG A 7 87.38 28.78 66.09
CA ARG A 7 86.99 29.83 65.14
C ARG A 7 86.13 29.26 63.98
N PRO A 8 85.29 30.07 63.28
CA PRO A 8 84.56 29.65 62.09
C PRO A 8 85.35 29.89 60.79
N PHE A 9 85.15 29.00 59.80
CA PHE A 9 85.62 29.14 58.40
C PHE A 9 84.43 29.52 57.48
N PRO A 10 84.62 30.32 56.42
CA PRO A 10 83.53 30.72 55.51
C PRO A 10 83.30 29.68 54.40
N ARG A 11 82.03 29.39 54.08
CA ARG A 11 81.59 28.54 52.96
C ARG A 11 80.97 29.43 51.85
N HIS A 12 81.72 29.70 50.79
CA HIS A 12 81.18 30.24 49.53
C HIS A 12 81.53 29.28 48.39
N GLY A 13 80.53 28.53 47.90
CA GLY A 13 80.72 27.56 46.81
C GLY A 13 79.56 26.59 46.52
N SER A 14 78.41 26.70 47.21
CA SER A 14 77.30 25.71 47.08
C SER A 14 76.00 26.29 46.52
N ALA A 15 75.72 27.59 46.69
CA ALA A 15 74.42 28.16 46.32
C ALA A 15 74.22 28.31 44.80
N THR A 16 75.24 28.71 44.04
CA THR A 16 75.15 28.92 42.59
C THR A 16 74.95 27.60 41.82
N LEU A 17 75.58 26.52 42.29
CA LEU A 17 75.48 25.18 41.68
C LEU A 17 74.10 24.55 41.92
N ILE A 18 73.51 24.76 43.10
CA ILE A 18 72.13 24.34 43.41
C ILE A 18 71.12 25.17 42.61
N ALA A 19 71.33 26.48 42.46
CA ALA A 19 70.46 27.33 41.65
C ALA A 19 70.50 26.98 40.15
N LEU A 20 71.68 26.68 39.59
CA LEU A 20 71.83 26.21 38.21
C LEU A 20 71.22 24.80 38.03
N GLY A 21 71.40 23.90 39.00
CA GLY A 21 70.79 22.57 38.98
C GLY A 21 69.26 22.60 39.05
N MET A 22 68.69 23.45 39.92
CA MET A 22 67.24 23.67 39.97
C MET A 22 66.72 24.33 38.69
N GLY A 23 67.44 25.30 38.12
CA GLY A 23 67.09 25.92 36.84
C GLY A 23 67.05 24.90 35.69
N PHE A 24 68.02 23.99 35.64
CA PHE A 24 68.07 22.92 34.64
C PHE A 24 66.93 21.89 34.81
N VAL A 25 66.64 21.48 36.04
CA VAL A 25 65.50 20.60 36.34
C VAL A 25 64.16 21.27 36.00
N LEU A 26 63.99 22.55 36.33
CA LEU A 26 62.80 23.33 35.95
C LEU A 26 62.64 23.43 34.44
N LEU A 27 63.72 23.63 33.68
CA LEU A 27 63.68 23.63 32.22
C LEU A 27 63.26 22.27 31.64
N ILE A 28 63.75 21.17 32.21
CA ILE A 28 63.33 19.81 31.80
C ILE A 28 61.85 19.58 32.11
N VAL A 29 61.37 20.01 33.29
CA VAL A 29 59.95 19.89 33.66
C VAL A 29 59.07 20.76 32.77
N ILE A 30 59.46 22.01 32.48
CA ILE A 30 58.74 22.90 31.57
C ILE A 30 58.71 22.33 30.14
N ALA A 31 59.83 21.80 29.66
CA ALA A 31 59.91 21.13 28.36
C ALA A 31 59.03 19.87 28.32
N GLY A 32 59.03 19.06 29.39
CA GLY A 32 58.18 17.88 29.53
C GLY A 32 56.69 18.22 29.53
N VAL A 33 56.28 19.25 30.30
CA VAL A 33 54.89 19.73 30.37
C VAL A 33 54.45 20.32 29.02
N ARG A 34 55.31 21.10 28.34
CA ARG A 34 55.01 21.64 27.01
C ARG A 34 54.89 20.53 25.96
N SER A 35 55.79 19.56 25.96
CA SER A 35 55.74 18.43 25.03
C SER A 35 54.51 17.56 25.26
N PHE A 36 54.17 17.27 26.52
CA PHE A 36 52.99 16.48 26.87
C PHE A 36 51.67 17.22 26.55
N SER A 37 51.60 18.52 26.86
CA SER A 37 50.45 19.37 26.50
C SER A 37 50.30 19.49 24.99
N SER A 38 51.40 19.71 24.26
CA SER A 38 51.39 19.78 22.79
C SER A 38 50.97 18.46 22.15
N TYR A 39 51.46 17.33 22.68
CA TYR A 39 51.07 15.99 22.22
C TYR A 39 49.58 15.71 22.44
N ARG A 40 49.03 16.05 23.62
CA ARG A 40 47.59 15.91 23.89
C ARG A 40 46.75 16.80 22.98
N ILE A 41 47.15 18.05 22.78
CA ILE A 41 46.45 18.98 21.88
C ILE A 41 46.49 18.46 20.44
N GLN A 42 47.64 17.98 19.96
CA GLN A 42 47.77 17.39 18.62
C GLN A 42 46.93 16.13 18.44
N ASN A 43 46.89 15.24 19.43
CA ASN A 43 46.03 14.05 19.40
C ASN A 43 44.55 14.44 19.36
N THR A 44 44.11 15.38 20.21
CA THR A 44 42.72 15.86 20.20
C THR A 44 42.35 16.55 18.88
N ILE A 45 43.25 17.34 18.29
CA ILE A 45 43.04 17.95 16.97
C ILE A 45 42.94 16.89 15.89
N THR A 46 43.79 15.86 15.94
CA THR A 46 43.81 14.78 14.95
C THR A 46 42.56 13.89 15.05
N GLU A 47 42.13 13.55 16.26
CA GLU A 47 40.87 12.84 16.52
C GLU A 47 39.66 13.67 16.07
N SER A 48 39.65 14.97 16.37
CA SER A 48 38.60 15.89 15.91
C SER A 48 38.54 15.95 14.37
N ARG A 49 39.69 16.07 13.68
CA ARG A 49 39.76 16.04 12.22
C ARG A 49 39.32 14.71 11.64
N ASN A 50 39.67 13.59 12.27
CA ASN A 50 39.25 12.25 11.86
C ASN A 50 37.72 12.08 11.98
N LEU A 51 37.13 12.55 13.08
CA LEU A 51 35.68 12.50 13.29
C LEU A 51 34.96 13.40 12.29
N LYS A 52 35.46 14.62 12.05
CA LYS A 52 34.92 15.52 11.03
C LYS A 52 35.01 14.92 9.63
N ALA A 53 36.17 14.42 9.22
CA ALA A 53 36.35 13.81 7.91
C ALA A 53 35.44 12.59 7.71
N LEU A 54 35.20 11.80 8.78
CA LEU A 54 34.22 10.71 8.76
C LEU A 54 32.79 11.24 8.56
N ALA A 55 32.37 12.25 9.32
CA ALA A 55 31.05 12.87 9.17
C ALA A 55 30.84 13.46 7.76
N ILE A 56 31.89 14.02 7.15
CA ILE A 56 31.87 14.50 5.77
C ILE A 56 31.74 13.34 4.78
N ALA A 57 32.39 12.20 5.03
CA ALA A 57 32.21 10.99 4.22
C ALA A 57 30.78 10.45 4.34
N GLU A 58 30.21 10.42 5.54
CA GLU A 58 28.81 10.04 5.78
C GLU A 58 27.84 10.98 5.07
N ALA A 59 28.12 12.28 5.01
CA ALA A 59 27.31 13.24 4.25
C ALA A 59 27.22 12.86 2.76
N GLY A 60 28.29 12.35 2.17
CA GLY A 60 28.25 11.83 0.80
C GLY A 60 27.41 10.55 0.65
N VAL A 61 27.40 9.65 1.64
CA VAL A 61 26.50 8.49 1.65
C VAL A 61 25.04 8.94 1.78
N SER A 62 24.75 9.89 2.68
CA SER A 62 23.43 10.50 2.83
C SER A 62 22.96 11.18 1.54
N MET A 63 23.87 11.85 0.81
CA MET A 63 23.59 12.41 -0.51
C MET A 63 23.19 11.32 -1.51
N ALA A 64 23.93 10.20 -1.57
CA ALA A 64 23.59 9.08 -2.45
C ALA A 64 22.21 8.47 -2.12
N ILE A 65 21.88 8.29 -0.83
CA ILE A 65 20.57 7.80 -0.39
C ILE A 65 19.46 8.79 -0.80
N ALA A 66 19.68 10.10 -0.60
CA ALA A 66 18.71 11.12 -0.96
C ALA A 66 18.49 11.24 -2.47
N GLU A 67 19.56 11.12 -3.28
CA GLU A 67 19.41 11.06 -4.74
C GLU A 67 18.72 9.78 -5.21
N LEU A 68 19.02 8.63 -4.62
CA LEU A 68 18.31 7.38 -4.89
C LEU A 68 16.81 7.49 -4.53
N ALA A 69 16.48 8.19 -3.44
CA ALA A 69 15.11 8.47 -3.03
C ALA A 69 14.36 9.37 -4.03
N ASN A 70 15.06 10.33 -4.63
CA ASN A 70 14.51 11.26 -5.62
C ASN A 70 14.59 10.78 -7.07
N ASN A 71 15.43 9.80 -7.35
CA ASN A 71 15.55 9.14 -8.63
C ASN A 71 16.07 7.73 -8.37
N SER A 72 15.16 6.76 -8.40
CA SER A 72 15.52 5.37 -8.14
C SER A 72 16.47 4.73 -9.16
N ARG A 73 16.78 5.43 -10.27
CA ARG A 73 17.78 5.05 -11.27
C ARG A 73 19.12 5.77 -11.09
N PHE A 74 19.25 6.61 -10.07
CA PHE A 74 20.47 7.35 -9.81
C PHE A 74 21.64 6.38 -9.61
N LYS A 75 22.68 6.61 -10.41
CA LYS A 75 23.91 5.83 -10.41
C LYS A 75 25.02 6.66 -11.04
N THR A 76 26.22 6.40 -10.58
CA THR A 76 27.42 7.10 -11.04
C THR A 76 28.40 6.18 -11.72
N HIS A 77 28.34 4.89 -11.43
CA HIS A 77 29.25 3.88 -11.96
C HIS A 77 28.54 2.55 -12.11
N LYS A 78 29.05 1.72 -13.02
CA LYS A 78 28.76 0.28 -13.02
C LYS A 78 29.64 -0.44 -12.00
N VAL A 79 29.10 -1.53 -11.46
CA VAL A 79 29.81 -2.43 -10.52
C VAL A 79 29.91 -3.80 -11.17
N ASN A 80 31.10 -4.40 -11.12
CA ASN A 80 31.32 -5.76 -11.62
C ASN A 80 30.94 -6.81 -10.56
N ALA A 81 30.87 -8.09 -10.95
CA ALA A 81 30.57 -9.20 -10.04
C ALA A 81 31.53 -9.31 -8.83
N ASN A 82 32.76 -8.80 -8.95
CA ASN A 82 33.75 -8.76 -7.88
C ASN A 82 33.62 -7.52 -6.96
N LEU A 83 32.51 -6.77 -7.04
CA LEU A 83 32.25 -5.54 -6.29
C LEU A 83 33.31 -4.45 -6.52
N THR A 84 33.82 -4.37 -7.74
CA THR A 84 34.75 -3.34 -8.20
C THR A 84 34.07 -2.39 -9.18
N TRP A 85 34.47 -1.12 -9.12
CA TRP A 85 33.97 -0.06 -10.00
C TRP A 85 34.45 -0.25 -11.43
N SER A 86 33.58 -0.01 -12.41
CA SER A 86 33.93 -0.07 -13.83
C SER A 86 33.61 1.23 -14.56
N THR A 87 32.69 1.22 -15.52
CA THR A 87 32.42 2.37 -16.40
C THR A 87 31.67 3.45 -15.62
N PRO A 88 32.10 4.74 -15.71
CA PRO A 88 31.33 5.85 -15.17
C PRO A 88 30.02 6.05 -15.95
N GLU A 89 29.00 6.51 -15.26
CA GLU A 89 27.68 6.85 -15.81
C GLU A 89 27.27 8.23 -15.27
N ASP A 90 26.73 9.07 -16.15
CA ASP A 90 26.28 10.41 -15.77
C ASP A 90 24.75 10.44 -15.68
N THR A 91 24.24 10.21 -14.48
CA THR A 91 22.83 10.46 -14.16
C THR A 91 22.69 11.85 -13.57
N SER A 92 21.72 12.66 -14.00
CA SER A 92 21.50 14.01 -13.45
C SER A 92 21.15 13.99 -11.97
N LYS A 93 21.81 14.85 -11.18
CA LYS A 93 21.44 15.12 -9.77
C LYS A 93 20.11 15.87 -9.65
N SER A 94 19.42 15.64 -8.54
CA SER A 94 18.18 16.34 -8.17
C SER A 94 18.39 17.34 -7.03
N LEU A 95 19.34 17.07 -6.13
CA LEU A 95 19.59 17.89 -4.94
C LEU A 95 20.16 19.27 -5.31
N GLN A 96 19.67 20.28 -4.59
CA GLN A 96 20.06 21.67 -4.72
C GLN A 96 21.07 22.07 -3.64
N ASN A 97 21.81 23.14 -3.89
CA ASN A 97 22.73 23.71 -2.89
C ASN A 97 21.93 24.36 -1.76
N ASP A 98 22.45 24.32 -0.53
CA ASP A 98 21.84 24.97 0.63
C ASP A 98 22.89 25.79 1.40
N THR A 99 22.79 27.11 1.31
CA THR A 99 23.71 28.04 1.94
C THR A 99 23.58 28.07 3.47
N ASN A 100 22.43 27.70 4.03
CA ASN A 100 22.20 27.74 5.49
C ASN A 100 23.01 26.67 6.22
N PHE A 101 23.27 25.54 5.55
CA PHE A 101 24.08 24.45 6.08
C PHE A 101 25.49 24.40 5.47
N GLY A 102 25.87 25.39 4.66
CA GLY A 102 27.14 25.39 3.93
C GLY A 102 27.27 24.19 2.98
N PHE A 103 26.16 23.70 2.43
CA PHE A 103 26.10 22.56 1.53
C PHE A 103 26.15 23.03 0.08
N SER A 104 27.06 22.46 -0.70
CA SER A 104 27.13 22.71 -2.14
C SER A 104 27.54 21.46 -2.92
N LEU A 105 26.97 21.30 -4.11
CA LEU A 105 27.26 20.20 -5.03
C LEU A 105 27.89 20.73 -6.32
N THR A 106 29.03 20.15 -6.67
CA THR A 106 29.73 20.39 -7.93
C THR A 106 29.15 19.47 -9.02
N ALA A 107 29.32 19.83 -10.29
CA ALA A 107 28.96 18.94 -11.39
C ALA A 107 29.78 17.64 -11.32
N ALA A 108 29.18 16.52 -11.74
CA ALA A 108 29.89 15.24 -11.79
C ALA A 108 31.09 15.33 -12.73
N ALA A 109 32.21 14.73 -12.33
CA ALA A 109 33.39 14.56 -13.18
C ALA A 109 33.67 13.06 -13.31
N LYS A 110 33.49 12.52 -14.52
CA LYS A 110 33.59 11.06 -14.79
C LYS A 110 32.67 10.25 -13.87
N GLY A 111 31.39 10.63 -13.73
CA GLY A 111 30.45 9.98 -12.81
C GLY A 111 30.63 10.36 -11.33
N THR A 112 31.82 10.68 -10.84
CA THR A 112 32.02 11.03 -9.42
C THR A 112 31.38 12.38 -9.07
N TYR A 113 30.48 12.35 -8.08
CA TYR A 113 29.87 13.57 -7.53
C TYR A 113 30.73 14.12 -6.40
N SER A 114 30.93 15.43 -6.39
CA SER A 114 31.72 16.11 -5.37
C SER A 114 30.90 17.22 -4.72
N GLY A 115 31.06 17.42 -3.41
CA GLY A 115 30.38 18.49 -2.71
C GLY A 115 31.18 19.01 -1.52
N LYS A 116 30.66 20.09 -0.93
CA LYS A 116 31.17 20.66 0.31
C LYS A 116 30.07 20.68 1.37
N LEU A 117 30.46 20.47 2.62
CA LEU A 117 29.62 20.67 3.79
C LEU A 117 30.47 21.36 4.86
N GLY A 118 30.16 22.63 5.14
CA GLY A 118 30.98 23.45 6.05
C GLY A 118 32.41 23.63 5.53
N ASP A 119 33.40 23.23 6.33
CA ASP A 119 34.84 23.29 6.00
C ASP A 119 35.38 22.02 5.29
N GLY A 120 34.52 21.02 5.04
CA GLY A 120 34.90 19.74 4.45
C GLY A 120 34.45 19.55 3.00
N GLU A 121 35.17 18.67 2.30
CA GLU A 121 34.86 18.26 0.93
C GLU A 121 34.57 16.76 0.89
N PHE A 122 33.56 16.34 0.13
CA PHE A 122 33.29 14.93 -0.10
C PHE A 122 33.27 14.58 -1.59
N LYS A 123 33.58 13.33 -1.89
CA LYS A 123 33.38 12.71 -3.20
C LYS A 123 32.63 11.39 -3.03
N VAL A 124 31.64 11.14 -3.87
CA VAL A 124 30.80 9.94 -3.77
C VAL A 124 30.63 9.24 -5.11
N ARG A 125 30.64 7.91 -5.05
CA ARG A 125 30.24 7.02 -6.14
C ARG A 125 29.30 5.92 -5.66
N LEU A 126 28.47 5.47 -6.59
CA LEU A 126 27.28 4.66 -6.38
C LEU A 126 27.04 3.82 -7.64
N GLY A 127 26.73 2.55 -7.45
CA GLY A 127 26.34 1.69 -8.56
C GLY A 127 25.58 0.44 -8.10
N PRO A 128 24.67 -0.09 -8.93
CA PRO A 128 23.94 -1.30 -8.61
C PRO A 128 24.88 -2.51 -8.59
N ILE A 129 24.71 -3.37 -7.60
CA ILE A 129 25.46 -4.64 -7.49
C ILE A 129 24.80 -5.64 -8.45
N PRO A 130 25.55 -6.24 -9.40
CA PRO A 130 25.00 -7.25 -10.28
C PRO A 130 24.69 -8.51 -9.47
N TYR A 131 23.40 -8.78 -9.25
CA TYR A 131 22.89 -9.94 -8.55
C TYR A 131 21.90 -10.69 -9.43
N GLN A 132 21.80 -12.01 -9.30
CA GLN A 132 20.75 -12.78 -9.98
C GLN A 132 19.52 -12.84 -9.09
N ASP A 133 18.34 -12.61 -9.67
CA ASP A 133 17.08 -12.76 -8.94
C ASP A 133 16.97 -14.18 -8.37
N ASP A 134 16.60 -14.27 -7.09
CA ASP A 134 16.20 -15.54 -6.51
C ASP A 134 14.91 -16.01 -7.22
N PRO A 135 14.88 -17.23 -7.79
CA PRO A 135 13.68 -17.76 -8.46
C PRO A 135 12.46 -17.90 -7.53
N ARG A 136 12.64 -17.71 -6.22
CA ARG A 136 11.58 -17.73 -5.21
C ARG A 136 10.92 -16.37 -4.98
N THR A 137 11.52 -15.26 -5.39
CA THR A 137 10.95 -13.92 -5.21
C THR A 137 10.36 -13.40 -6.51
N LEU A 138 9.15 -13.86 -6.82
CA LEU A 138 8.49 -13.59 -8.11
C LEU A 138 8.07 -12.11 -8.28
N ASN A 139 7.84 -11.41 -7.17
CA ASN A 139 7.32 -10.03 -7.18
C ASN A 139 8.39 -8.93 -7.01
N ILE A 140 9.62 -9.29 -6.64
CA ILE A 140 10.71 -8.33 -6.38
C ILE A 140 11.82 -8.53 -7.40
N ASP A 141 12.50 -7.47 -7.78
CA ASP A 141 13.71 -7.50 -8.62
C ASP A 141 14.92 -7.32 -7.74
N GLU A 142 15.42 -8.44 -7.21
CA GLU A 142 16.56 -8.48 -6.30
C GLU A 142 17.85 -8.04 -7.01
N SER A 143 17.95 -8.23 -8.33
CA SER A 143 19.06 -7.75 -9.16
C SER A 143 19.23 -6.23 -9.10
N LYS A 144 18.18 -5.51 -8.69
CA LYS A 144 18.16 -4.04 -8.52
C LYS A 144 18.04 -3.61 -7.07
N ALA A 145 18.04 -4.56 -6.13
CA ALA A 145 17.81 -4.28 -4.71
C ALA A 145 19.06 -3.79 -3.98
N PHE A 146 20.27 -3.95 -4.54
CA PHE A 146 21.49 -3.63 -3.81
C PHE A 146 22.39 -2.67 -4.58
N PHE A 147 22.93 -1.69 -3.86
CA PHE A 147 23.83 -0.68 -4.37
C PHE A 147 25.11 -0.68 -3.54
N LEU A 148 26.25 -0.66 -4.23
CA LEU A 148 27.51 -0.33 -3.61
C LEU A 148 27.63 1.18 -3.57
N VAL A 149 28.01 1.73 -2.42
CA VAL A 149 28.33 3.15 -2.25
C VAL A 149 29.68 3.29 -1.59
N GLU A 150 30.46 4.24 -2.09
CA GLU A 150 31.71 4.65 -1.50
C GLU A 150 31.78 6.16 -1.50
N SER A 151 32.07 6.71 -0.33
CA SER A 151 32.16 8.15 -0.11
C SER A 151 33.44 8.49 0.62
N MET A 152 34.24 9.40 0.06
CA MET A 152 35.42 9.93 0.70
C MET A 152 35.12 11.33 1.26
N GLY A 153 35.50 11.58 2.51
CA GLY A 153 35.41 12.89 3.16
C GLY A 153 36.78 13.41 3.55
N LYS A 154 37.01 14.71 3.30
CA LYS A 154 38.30 15.38 3.47
C LYS A 154 38.18 16.62 4.36
N ILE A 155 39.07 16.71 5.35
CA ILE A 155 39.30 17.89 6.20
C ILE A 155 40.80 18.14 6.28
N GLY A 156 41.30 19.20 5.63
CA GLY A 156 42.74 19.39 5.45
C GLY A 156 43.35 18.19 4.72
N ASP A 157 44.38 17.57 5.32
CA ASP A 157 45.03 16.36 4.80
C ASP A 157 44.43 15.06 5.36
N THR A 158 43.42 15.15 6.23
CA THR A 158 42.77 13.98 6.82
C THR A 158 41.62 13.52 5.94
N ILE A 159 41.69 12.28 5.47
CA ILE A 159 40.66 11.68 4.61
C ILE A 159 40.15 10.39 5.22
N ARG A 160 38.82 10.26 5.26
CA ARG A 160 38.10 9.04 5.66
C ARG A 160 37.26 8.55 4.50
N VAL A 161 37.07 7.24 4.43
CA VAL A 161 36.25 6.60 3.42
C VAL A 161 35.18 5.79 4.12
N VAL A 162 33.94 5.99 3.72
CA VAL A 162 32.82 5.12 4.09
C VAL A 162 32.50 4.24 2.89
N LYS A 163 32.63 2.93 3.05
CA LYS A 163 32.17 1.94 2.09
C LYS A 163 30.95 1.22 2.66
N SER A 164 29.89 1.15 1.88
CA SER A 164 28.60 0.64 2.35
C SER A 164 27.80 -0.04 1.25
N ILE A 165 26.93 -0.96 1.66
CA ILE A 165 25.88 -1.52 0.82
C ILE A 165 24.56 -0.87 1.23
N ILE A 166 23.87 -0.28 0.26
CA ILE A 166 22.50 0.22 0.41
C ILE A 166 21.56 -0.79 -0.22
N GLN A 167 20.54 -1.19 0.55
CA GLN A 167 19.42 -1.97 0.05
C GLN A 167 18.28 -1.04 -0.34
N ARG A 168 17.89 -1.10 -1.60
CA ARG A 168 16.61 -0.64 -2.10
C ARG A 168 15.54 -1.66 -1.71
N ARG A 169 14.50 -1.16 -1.04
CA ARG A 169 13.30 -1.87 -0.61
C ARG A 169 12.14 -1.37 -1.45
N PHE A 170 11.15 -2.22 -1.68
CA PHE A 170 9.97 -1.90 -2.48
C PHE A 170 8.74 -2.03 -1.59
N PRO A 171 8.36 -1.00 -0.81
CA PRO A 171 7.37 -1.18 0.24
C PRO A 171 6.04 -1.78 -0.22
N GLY A 172 5.50 -1.38 -1.38
CA GLY A 172 4.25 -2.00 -1.87
C GLY A 172 4.41 -3.29 -2.64
N ARG A 173 5.59 -3.89 -2.61
CA ARG A 173 5.83 -5.28 -3.00
C ARG A 173 6.35 -6.11 -1.84
N GLU A 174 6.53 -5.50 -0.68
CA GLU A 174 7.01 -6.18 0.51
C GLU A 174 5.94 -6.20 1.58
N PHE A 175 5.09 -5.18 1.68
CA PHE A 175 4.15 -5.02 2.77
C PHE A 175 2.71 -5.05 2.27
N LEU A 176 1.88 -5.84 2.95
CA LEU A 176 0.42 -5.80 2.83
C LEU A 176 -0.09 -4.43 3.31
N LEU A 177 0.45 -4.00 4.45
CA LEU A 177 0.15 -2.71 5.06
C LEU A 177 1.45 -2.04 5.50
N TYR A 178 1.63 -0.82 5.03
CA TYR A 178 2.73 0.06 5.44
C TYR A 178 2.12 1.38 5.93
N ASP A 179 2.36 1.72 7.19
CA ASP A 179 1.99 3.03 7.74
C ASP A 179 3.27 3.78 8.16
N GLY A 180 3.43 4.99 7.63
CA GLY A 180 4.55 5.90 7.92
C GLY A 180 4.49 6.50 9.32
N GLY A 181 3.47 6.18 10.11
CA GLY A 181 3.37 6.40 11.53
C GLY A 181 3.08 5.08 12.25
N PHE A 182 1.93 5.00 12.91
CA PHE A 182 1.49 3.78 13.60
C PHE A 182 0.53 2.97 12.75
N LEU A 183 0.89 1.73 12.43
CA LEU A 183 -0.03 0.82 11.77
C LEU A 183 -1.04 0.29 12.78
N SER A 184 -2.32 0.55 12.54
CA SER A 184 -3.42 0.09 13.40
C SER A 184 -4.12 -1.11 12.81
N LEU A 185 -4.09 -2.24 13.53
CA LEU A 185 -4.88 -3.44 13.28
C LEU A 185 -5.89 -3.64 14.39
N VAL A 186 -6.77 -2.66 14.57
CA VAL A 186 -7.92 -2.76 15.48
C VAL A 186 -9.13 -2.22 14.72
N TYR A 187 -9.90 -3.15 14.16
CA TYR A 187 -11.07 -2.89 13.33
C TYR A 187 -12.29 -3.61 13.89
N GLY A 188 -13.49 -3.13 13.58
CA GLY A 188 -14.74 -3.83 13.86
C GLY A 188 -15.70 -3.10 14.79
N THR A 189 -16.48 -3.81 15.60
CA THR A 189 -17.61 -3.19 16.35
C THR A 189 -17.68 -3.71 17.78
N PRO A 190 -18.02 -2.86 18.78
CA PRO A 190 -18.32 -3.30 20.14
C PRO A 190 -19.38 -4.40 20.16
N ALA A 191 -19.29 -5.29 21.15
CA ALA A 191 -20.21 -6.42 21.36
C ALA A 191 -20.33 -7.46 20.23
N MET A 192 -19.59 -7.32 19.13
CA MET A 192 -19.47 -8.36 18.10
C MET A 192 -18.37 -9.36 18.47
N ASN A 193 -18.62 -10.65 18.29
CA ASN A 193 -17.68 -11.73 18.64
C ASN A 193 -16.92 -12.31 17.43
N ASN A 194 -17.11 -11.75 16.25
CA ASN A 194 -16.39 -12.15 15.04
C ASN A 194 -14.90 -11.73 15.10
N ALA A 195 -14.09 -12.29 14.21
CA ALA A 195 -12.71 -11.89 14.00
C ALA A 195 -12.52 -11.37 12.57
N ASN A 196 -11.81 -10.25 12.41
CA ASN A 196 -11.25 -9.91 11.10
C ASN A 196 -9.92 -10.64 10.95
N LYS A 197 -9.60 -11.01 9.72
CA LYS A 197 -8.45 -11.83 9.40
C LYS A 197 -7.55 -11.11 8.42
N PHE A 198 -6.27 -11.03 8.75
CA PHE A 198 -5.21 -10.50 7.89
C PHE A 198 -4.38 -11.68 7.43
N SER A 199 -4.27 -11.88 6.12
CA SER A 199 -3.62 -13.06 5.57
C SER A 199 -2.50 -12.69 4.61
N THR A 200 -1.39 -13.43 4.73
CA THR A 200 -0.27 -13.53 3.77
C THR A 200 0.41 -12.20 3.44
N GLY A 201 1.67 -12.04 3.86
CA GLY A 201 2.49 -10.85 3.59
C GLY A 201 3.18 -10.28 4.84
N HIS A 202 3.72 -9.07 4.71
CA HIS A 202 4.40 -8.37 5.81
C HIS A 202 3.58 -7.16 6.30
N LEU A 203 3.63 -6.89 7.60
CA LEU A 203 3.04 -5.70 8.21
C LEU A 203 4.15 -4.75 8.65
N TYR A 204 4.00 -3.45 8.36
CA TYR A 204 4.96 -2.44 8.75
C TYR A 204 4.33 -1.18 9.33
N GLY A 205 4.80 -0.78 10.51
CA GLY A 205 4.52 0.53 11.10
C GLY A 205 5.83 1.24 11.44
N HIS A 206 6.05 2.42 10.86
CA HIS A 206 7.30 3.18 11.04
C HIS A 206 7.54 3.55 12.51
N LEU A 207 6.52 4.07 13.19
CA LEU A 207 6.57 4.45 14.61
C LEU A 207 6.03 3.36 15.54
N GLY A 208 5.32 2.35 15.02
CA GLY A 208 4.83 1.22 15.81
C GLY A 208 3.67 0.48 15.16
N ILE A 209 3.31 -0.67 15.73
CA ILE A 209 2.15 -1.46 15.30
C ILE A 209 1.26 -1.70 16.51
N GLU A 210 -0.05 -1.54 16.36
CA GLU A 210 -1.02 -1.97 17.36
C GLU A 210 -1.96 -3.05 16.80
N ILE A 211 -2.16 -4.13 17.56
CA ILE A 211 -3.03 -5.25 17.18
C ILE A 211 -3.91 -5.61 18.37
N GLY A 212 -5.21 -5.76 18.13
CA GLY A 212 -6.13 -6.09 19.19
C GLY A 212 -7.60 -6.08 18.81
N ARG A 213 -8.43 -6.42 19.78
CA ARG A 213 -9.87 -6.31 19.70
C ARG A 213 -10.35 -4.93 20.09
N ILE A 214 -11.58 -4.62 19.71
CA ILE A 214 -12.27 -3.41 20.17
C ILE A 214 -12.51 -3.52 21.68
N LEU A 215 -11.97 -2.57 22.44
CA LEU A 215 -12.12 -2.45 23.89
C LEU A 215 -12.66 -1.09 24.32
N ASN A 216 -12.53 -0.08 23.46
CA ASN A 216 -12.89 1.30 23.76
C ASN A 216 -13.82 1.89 22.69
N SER A 217 -14.57 2.93 23.08
CA SER A 217 -15.26 3.85 22.20
C SER A 217 -14.94 5.27 22.65
N SER A 218 -14.19 6.02 21.83
CA SER A 218 -13.75 7.39 22.11
C SER A 218 -12.92 7.47 23.40
N HIS A 219 -12.01 6.50 23.55
CA HIS A 219 -11.15 6.24 24.72
C HIS A 219 -11.93 6.05 26.03
N SER A 220 -13.15 5.55 25.93
CA SER A 220 -13.94 5.07 27.08
C SER A 220 -14.16 3.56 26.95
N PRO A 221 -14.03 2.75 28.01
CA PRO A 221 -14.24 1.32 27.92
C PRO A 221 -15.62 0.96 27.36
N CYS A 222 -15.67 -0.04 26.49
CA CYS A 222 -16.91 -0.58 25.94
C CYS A 222 -16.94 -2.11 26.05
N THR A 223 -18.09 -2.72 25.73
CA THR A 223 -18.17 -4.18 25.61
C THR A 223 -17.16 -4.67 24.59
N PRO A 224 -16.31 -5.66 24.93
CA PRO A 224 -15.32 -6.19 24.01
C PRO A 224 -15.96 -6.61 22.69
N GLY A 225 -15.39 -6.13 21.60
CA GLY A 225 -15.91 -6.33 20.25
C GLY A 225 -15.04 -7.24 19.40
N THR A 226 -15.13 -7.03 18.09
CA THR A 226 -14.43 -7.80 17.05
C THR A 226 -12.94 -7.94 17.36
N ASN A 227 -12.40 -9.15 17.23
CA ASN A 227 -10.96 -9.44 17.40
C ASN A 227 -10.21 -9.39 16.06
N GLN A 228 -8.87 -9.36 16.08
CA GLN A 228 -8.06 -9.63 14.89
C GLN A 228 -7.35 -10.98 15.02
N GLU A 229 -7.24 -11.69 13.90
CA GLU A 229 -6.42 -12.89 13.75
C GLU A 229 -5.46 -12.68 12.57
N LEU A 230 -4.26 -13.25 12.69
CA LEU A 230 -3.21 -13.20 11.68
C LEU A 230 -3.05 -14.59 11.07
N TYR A 231 -3.18 -14.71 9.75
CA TYR A 231 -3.08 -15.98 9.04
C TYR A 231 -1.93 -15.94 8.04
N ASP A 232 -1.18 -17.03 7.96
CA ASP A 232 -0.09 -17.21 7.00
C ASP A 232 0.88 -16.01 6.83
N MET A 233 1.17 -15.28 7.90
CA MET A 233 1.94 -14.04 7.83
C MET A 233 3.43 -14.32 7.61
N ASN A 234 4.10 -13.49 6.81
CA ASN A 234 5.54 -13.59 6.62
C ASN A 234 6.27 -12.96 7.82
N SER A 235 5.90 -11.72 8.18
CA SER A 235 6.41 -11.06 9.38
C SER A 235 5.59 -9.84 9.81
N ILE A 236 5.70 -9.50 11.10
CA ILE A 236 5.29 -8.22 11.69
C ILE A 236 6.55 -7.42 11.96
N ILE A 237 6.63 -6.18 11.48
CA ILE A 237 7.83 -5.35 11.58
C ILE A 237 7.46 -3.96 12.07
N CYS A 238 8.13 -3.43 13.10
CA CYS A 238 8.07 -2.00 13.38
C CYS A 238 9.43 -1.32 13.16
N GLY A 239 9.39 -0.03 12.83
CA GLY A 239 10.58 0.81 12.72
C GLY A 239 11.10 1.20 14.10
N ASP A 240 10.79 2.41 14.54
CA ASP A 240 11.47 3.03 15.69
C ASP A 240 10.76 2.83 17.03
N GLY A 241 9.50 2.36 17.02
CA GLY A 241 8.72 2.11 18.24
C GLY A 241 8.54 0.63 18.58
N GLY A 242 7.35 0.27 19.04
CA GLY A 242 7.03 -1.07 19.55
C GLY A 242 5.83 -1.73 18.88
N ILE A 243 5.61 -3.00 19.22
CA ILE A 243 4.47 -3.80 18.78
C ILE A 243 3.54 -4.00 19.98
N PHE A 244 2.38 -3.36 19.93
CA PHE A 244 1.42 -3.26 21.02
C PHE A 244 0.28 -4.25 20.82
N LEU A 245 0.16 -5.24 21.70
CA LEU A 245 -0.85 -6.28 21.68
C LEU A 245 -1.82 -6.06 22.85
N TYR A 246 -3.08 -5.75 22.55
CA TYR A 246 -4.09 -5.42 23.57
C TYR A 246 -4.87 -6.61 24.11
N ASN A 247 -4.75 -7.77 23.46
CA ASN A 247 -5.24 -9.08 23.89
C ASN A 247 -4.41 -10.18 23.22
N ASP A 248 -4.64 -11.44 23.61
CA ASP A 248 -4.04 -12.59 22.92
C ASP A 248 -4.53 -12.65 21.45
N ILE A 249 -3.58 -12.74 20.52
CA ILE A 249 -3.81 -12.76 19.08
C ILE A 249 -3.42 -14.14 18.55
N LYS A 250 -4.35 -14.83 17.89
CA LYS A 250 -4.00 -16.03 17.13
C LYS A 250 -3.20 -15.61 15.91
N ALA A 251 -2.05 -16.25 15.73
CA ALA A 251 -1.18 -15.97 14.61
C ALA A 251 -0.68 -17.26 13.99
N GLN A 252 -0.71 -17.31 12.66
CA GLN A 252 0.00 -18.30 11.88
C GLN A 252 1.08 -17.57 11.06
N PHE A 253 2.32 -18.05 11.13
CA PHE A 253 3.44 -17.51 10.37
C PHE A 253 3.99 -18.51 9.38
N ARG A 254 4.33 -18.06 8.17
CA ARG A 254 5.02 -18.88 7.17
C ARG A 254 6.12 -18.07 6.51
N ALA A 255 7.32 -18.64 6.44
CA ALA A 255 8.44 -17.92 5.84
C ALA A 255 8.27 -17.70 4.33
N ARG A 256 7.66 -18.67 3.63
CA ARG A 256 7.29 -18.63 2.22
C ARG A 256 6.30 -19.75 1.88
N PRO A 257 5.52 -19.64 0.78
CA PRO A 257 4.63 -20.70 0.31
C PRO A 257 5.30 -22.07 0.20
N GLY A 258 4.57 -23.13 0.59
CA GLY A 258 5.05 -24.52 0.57
C GLY A 258 5.94 -24.94 1.75
N LEU A 259 6.34 -24.02 2.64
CA LEU A 259 6.95 -24.39 3.92
C LEU A 259 5.90 -24.60 5.02
N PRO A 260 6.21 -25.41 6.06
CA PRO A 260 5.33 -25.56 7.21
C PRO A 260 5.02 -24.20 7.86
N ALA A 261 3.75 -24.03 8.22
CA ALA A 261 3.32 -22.89 9.01
C ALA A 261 3.66 -23.09 10.50
N LEU A 262 3.92 -21.99 11.19
CA LEU A 262 4.05 -21.92 12.64
C LEU A 262 2.75 -21.34 13.20
N ASP A 263 1.94 -22.19 13.82
CA ASP A 263 0.79 -21.76 14.60
C ASP A 263 1.23 -21.34 16.01
N THR A 264 0.80 -20.15 16.43
CA THR A 264 1.16 -19.58 17.73
C THR A 264 0.08 -18.63 18.25
N THR A 265 0.26 -18.15 19.48
CA THR A 265 -0.54 -17.07 20.06
C THR A 265 0.40 -15.99 20.54
N LEU A 266 0.28 -14.79 19.95
CA LEU A 266 0.99 -13.61 20.45
C LEU A 266 0.28 -13.13 21.71
N LYS A 267 0.98 -13.15 22.84
CA LYS A 267 0.42 -12.80 24.14
C LYS A 267 0.24 -11.30 24.28
N LYS A 268 -0.85 -10.90 24.95
CA LYS A 268 -1.06 -9.50 25.34
C LYS A 268 0.19 -8.96 26.05
N ASN A 269 0.72 -7.84 25.58
CA ASN A 269 1.91 -7.21 26.15
C ASN A 269 1.73 -5.73 26.52
N SER A 270 0.55 -5.14 26.23
CA SER A 270 0.30 -3.73 26.48
C SER A 270 -1.14 -3.45 26.90
N THR A 271 -1.34 -2.31 27.55
CA THR A 271 -2.66 -1.74 27.86
C THR A 271 -2.67 -0.28 27.42
N PHE A 272 -3.70 0.12 26.67
CA PHE A 272 -3.78 1.48 26.15
C PHE A 272 -4.06 2.50 27.27
N PRO A 273 -3.33 3.62 27.34
CA PRO A 273 -3.54 4.64 28.36
C PRO A 273 -4.74 5.52 28.01
N LEU A 274 -5.91 5.21 28.59
CA LEU A 274 -7.17 5.93 28.35
C LEU A 274 -7.11 7.44 28.67
N ASN A 275 -6.25 7.80 29.62
CA ASN A 275 -5.97 9.18 30.05
C ASN A 275 -4.54 9.61 29.66
N GLY A 276 -4.06 9.16 28.50
CA GLY A 276 -2.73 9.49 28.01
C GLY A 276 -2.53 10.97 27.70
N THR A 277 -1.26 11.36 27.54
CA THR A 277 -0.84 12.73 27.29
C THR A 277 -0.70 12.99 25.79
N TYR A 278 -1.38 14.02 25.28
CA TYR A 278 -1.38 14.43 23.87
C TYR A 278 -0.79 15.84 23.71
N SER A 279 -0.27 16.16 22.53
CA SER A 279 0.26 17.48 22.21
C SER A 279 -0.82 18.56 22.20
N THR A 280 -2.04 18.20 21.81
CA THR A 280 -3.20 19.10 21.78
C THR A 280 -4.47 18.39 22.25
N PRO A 281 -5.49 19.14 22.72
CA PRO A 281 -6.79 18.54 23.07
C PRO A 281 -7.44 17.80 21.89
N ASP A 282 -7.28 18.33 20.67
CA ASP A 282 -7.79 17.73 19.44
C ASP A 282 -6.98 16.49 19.01
N GLY A 283 -5.68 16.44 19.31
CA GLY A 283 -4.79 15.34 18.94
C GLY A 283 -5.32 13.97 19.34
N LYS A 284 -5.90 13.87 20.55
CA LYS A 284 -6.59 12.67 21.05
C LYS A 284 -7.62 12.10 20.08
N LYS A 285 -8.40 12.98 19.45
CA LYS A 285 -9.50 12.61 18.53
C LYS A 285 -9.00 12.35 17.10
N PHE A 286 -7.89 12.95 16.69
CA PHE A 286 -7.40 12.94 15.30
C PHE A 286 -6.16 12.07 15.09
N GLY A 287 -6.06 10.97 15.83
CA GLY A 287 -5.07 9.92 15.57
C GLY A 287 -3.70 10.18 16.16
N GLU A 288 -3.54 11.18 17.04
CA GLU A 288 -2.32 11.29 17.83
C GLU A 288 -2.21 10.11 18.80
N TYR A 289 -0.99 9.59 18.94
CA TYR A 289 -0.68 8.56 19.90
C TYR A 289 -0.19 9.22 21.20
N PRO A 290 -0.64 8.74 22.37
CA PRO A 290 -0.25 9.32 23.64
C PRO A 290 1.26 9.14 23.88
N LYS A 291 1.90 10.11 24.53
CA LYS A 291 3.35 10.10 24.80
C LYS A 291 3.81 8.83 25.50
N GLU A 292 3.00 8.33 26.42
CA GLU A 292 3.25 7.09 27.17
C GLU A 292 3.43 5.89 26.23
N LEU A 293 2.76 5.88 25.07
CA LEU A 293 2.90 4.84 24.06
C LEU A 293 4.14 5.07 23.20
N LEU A 294 4.42 6.32 22.81
CA LEU A 294 5.59 6.69 22.00
C LEU A 294 6.92 6.41 22.70
N GLU A 295 6.95 6.53 24.02
CA GLU A 295 8.15 6.36 24.84
C GLU A 295 8.35 4.91 25.33
N THR A 296 7.37 4.03 25.09
CA THR A 296 7.39 2.64 25.56
C THR A 296 7.66 1.67 24.40
N THR A 297 8.43 0.63 24.66
CA THR A 297 8.58 -0.52 23.74
C THR A 297 8.24 -1.79 24.51
N PRO A 298 6.99 -2.29 24.42
CA PRO A 298 6.58 -3.47 25.16
C PRO A 298 7.31 -4.70 24.63
N GLU A 299 7.71 -5.59 25.55
CA GLU A 299 8.41 -6.83 25.20
C GLU A 299 7.46 -7.82 24.50
N ILE A 300 8.03 -8.64 23.61
CA ILE A 300 7.33 -9.76 22.98
C ILE A 300 7.63 -11.02 23.79
N ASP A 301 6.59 -11.72 24.21
CA ASP A 301 6.70 -13.01 24.88
C ASP A 301 7.16 -14.09 23.90
N ASP A 302 8.47 -14.34 23.85
CA ASP A 302 9.10 -15.33 22.98
C ASP A 302 10.21 -16.11 23.74
N PRO A 303 9.85 -16.88 24.78
CA PRO A 303 10.84 -17.57 25.63
C PRO A 303 11.64 -18.63 24.88
N THR A 304 11.12 -19.12 23.76
CA THR A 304 11.77 -20.13 22.90
C THR A 304 12.57 -19.50 21.75
N GLY A 305 12.48 -18.19 21.54
CA GLY A 305 13.14 -17.47 20.45
C GLY A 305 12.60 -17.77 19.05
N VAL A 306 11.43 -18.40 18.95
CA VAL A 306 10.84 -18.88 17.69
C VAL A 306 10.18 -17.73 16.91
N LEU A 307 9.78 -16.65 17.59
CA LEU A 307 9.16 -15.49 16.97
C LEU A 307 10.19 -14.45 16.48
N LYS A 308 11.45 -14.51 16.91
CA LYS A 308 12.50 -13.53 16.58
C LYS A 308 12.64 -13.20 15.08
N ASP A 309 12.46 -14.19 14.20
CA ASP A 309 12.55 -13.99 12.75
C ASP A 309 11.23 -13.54 12.09
N ARG A 310 10.13 -13.55 12.85
CA ARG A 310 8.76 -13.27 12.39
C ARG A 310 8.20 -11.98 12.97
N VAL A 311 8.60 -11.62 14.17
CA VAL A 311 8.17 -10.43 14.90
C VAL A 311 9.41 -9.58 15.17
N LYS A 312 9.56 -8.51 14.40
CA LYS A 312 10.77 -7.69 14.34
C LYS A 312 10.42 -6.31 14.87
N ASP A 313 10.82 -6.02 16.09
CA ASP A 313 10.69 -4.67 16.64
C ASP A 313 11.86 -3.76 16.20
N LYS A 314 11.98 -2.61 16.85
CA LYS A 314 13.09 -1.66 16.61
C LYS A 314 14.49 -2.27 16.74
N SER A 315 14.66 -3.32 17.55
CA SER A 315 15.96 -3.99 17.73
C SER A 315 16.41 -4.74 16.48
N ALA A 316 15.51 -5.04 15.55
CA ALA A 316 15.85 -5.62 14.26
C ALA A 316 16.48 -4.61 13.29
N HIS A 317 16.49 -3.32 13.64
CA HIS A 317 17.04 -2.21 12.86
C HIS A 317 16.45 -2.12 11.43
N VAL A 318 15.19 -2.51 11.26
CA VAL A 318 14.45 -2.48 9.99
C VAL A 318 13.61 -1.20 9.92
N SER A 319 14.27 -0.04 10.00
CA SER A 319 13.59 1.26 9.85
C SER A 319 13.52 1.66 8.37
N LEU A 320 12.31 1.92 7.88
CA LEU A 320 12.00 2.36 6.53
C LEU A 320 11.31 3.72 6.64
N THR A 321 12.07 4.78 6.47
CA THR A 321 11.52 6.14 6.52
C THR A 321 10.57 6.37 5.34
N PRO A 322 9.36 6.91 5.59
CA PRO A 322 8.45 7.32 4.52
C PRO A 322 9.09 8.42 3.67
N ILE A 323 9.08 8.26 2.35
CA ILE A 323 9.60 9.25 1.41
C ILE A 323 8.49 9.71 0.45
N SER A 324 8.54 10.96 0.00
CA SER A 324 7.60 11.46 -1.00
C SER A 324 7.79 10.73 -2.33
N PRO A 325 6.72 10.26 -3.00
CA PRO A 325 6.78 9.90 -4.40
C PRO A 325 7.26 11.07 -5.27
N GLU A 326 7.94 10.75 -6.39
CA GLU A 326 8.48 11.74 -7.33
C GLU A 326 7.39 12.34 -8.24
N PHE A 327 6.43 13.08 -7.69
CA PHE A 327 5.28 13.60 -8.45
C PHE A 327 5.67 14.36 -9.72
N GLU A 328 6.73 15.17 -9.69
CA GLU A 328 7.19 15.92 -10.88
C GLU A 328 7.80 15.02 -11.96
N ALA A 329 8.47 13.93 -11.57
CA ALA A 329 9.00 12.98 -12.53
C ALA A 329 7.85 12.21 -13.21
N TYR A 330 6.82 11.80 -12.44
CA TYR A 330 5.61 11.19 -13.01
C TYR A 330 4.89 12.16 -13.96
N LYS A 331 4.78 13.44 -13.59
CA LYS A 331 4.18 14.48 -14.45
C LYS A 331 4.94 14.62 -15.76
N LYS A 332 6.27 14.68 -15.71
CA LYS A 332 7.13 14.78 -16.90
C LYS A 332 7.01 13.54 -17.79
N GLU A 333 6.98 12.36 -17.20
CA GLU A 333 6.80 11.09 -17.92
C GLU A 333 5.43 11.04 -18.60
N ALA A 334 4.37 11.44 -17.90
CA ALA A 334 3.02 11.57 -18.44
C ALA A 334 2.94 12.56 -19.61
N GLN A 335 3.64 13.70 -19.54
CA GLN A 335 3.67 14.69 -20.63
C GLN A 335 4.44 14.22 -21.87
N SER A 336 5.42 13.33 -21.69
CA SER A 336 6.28 12.86 -22.79
C SER A 336 5.66 11.72 -23.61
N GLN A 337 5.16 10.67 -22.94
CA GLN A 337 4.68 9.43 -23.57
C GLN A 337 3.50 8.78 -22.82
N GLY A 338 2.96 9.48 -21.82
CA GLY A 338 1.84 9.02 -21.00
C GLY A 338 0.58 9.84 -21.23
N THR A 339 -0.27 9.89 -20.19
CA THR A 339 -1.48 10.71 -20.18
C THR A 339 -1.37 11.76 -19.08
N TYR A 340 -1.25 13.03 -19.47
CA TYR A 340 -1.31 14.16 -18.54
C TYR A 340 -2.71 14.78 -18.53
N ILE A 341 -3.32 14.84 -17.35
CA ILE A 341 -4.64 15.41 -17.09
C ILE A 341 -4.45 16.73 -16.34
N PRO A 342 -4.53 17.89 -17.03
CA PRO A 342 -4.48 19.18 -16.35
C PRO A 342 -5.75 19.38 -15.50
N LEU A 343 -5.69 20.26 -14.50
CA LEU A 343 -6.85 20.56 -13.64
C LEU A 343 -8.09 20.98 -14.43
N SER A 344 -7.92 21.66 -15.58
CA SER A 344 -9.02 22.07 -16.45
C SER A 344 -9.75 20.92 -17.15
N ALA A 345 -9.15 19.72 -17.20
CA ALA A 345 -9.76 18.51 -17.74
C ALA A 345 -10.60 17.77 -16.69
N CYS A 346 -10.47 18.11 -15.40
CA CYS A 346 -11.38 17.68 -14.36
C CYS A 346 -12.64 18.55 -14.45
N ASN A 347 -13.73 17.98 -14.98
CA ASN A 347 -14.95 18.72 -15.29
C ASN A 347 -16.24 18.05 -14.78
N GLU A 348 -16.12 16.89 -14.12
CA GLU A 348 -17.26 16.13 -13.60
C GLU A 348 -17.51 16.47 -12.13
N ASP A 349 -18.77 16.67 -11.74
CA ASP A 349 -19.12 16.78 -10.32
C ASP A 349 -19.06 15.41 -9.67
N TYR A 350 -18.26 15.28 -8.61
CA TYR A 350 -18.27 14.08 -7.80
C TYR A 350 -19.00 14.33 -6.48
N PRO A 351 -20.16 13.70 -6.27
CA PRO A 351 -20.91 13.90 -5.04
C PRO A 351 -20.11 13.33 -3.86
N LEU A 352 -20.14 13.98 -2.69
CA LEU A 352 -19.57 13.49 -1.43
C LEU A 352 -20.57 13.70 -0.28
N THR A 353 -20.39 13.00 0.86
CA THR A 353 -21.23 13.23 2.04
C THR A 353 -20.93 14.57 2.70
N ALA A 354 -21.89 15.09 3.46
CA ALA A 354 -21.71 16.33 4.22
C ALA A 354 -20.47 16.25 5.12
N GLY A 355 -19.69 17.34 5.19
CA GLY A 355 -18.48 17.43 6.00
C GLY A 355 -17.21 16.86 5.34
N TRP A 356 -17.31 16.31 4.13
CA TRP A 356 -16.15 16.10 3.27
C TRP A 356 -15.73 17.40 2.58
N PRO A 357 -14.42 17.65 2.43
CA PRO A 357 -13.95 18.75 1.61
C PRO A 357 -14.39 18.51 0.16
N SER A 358 -14.91 19.55 -0.49
CA SER A 358 -15.21 19.47 -1.92
C SER A 358 -13.94 19.05 -2.66
N PRO A 359 -13.98 18.02 -3.51
CA PRO A 359 -12.84 17.67 -4.33
C PRO A 359 -12.67 18.71 -5.46
N GLY A 360 -13.64 19.62 -5.66
CA GLY A 360 -13.81 20.34 -6.90
C GLY A 360 -14.41 19.42 -7.96
N LYS A 361 -14.06 19.67 -9.21
CA LYS A 361 -14.38 18.77 -10.32
C LYS A 361 -13.37 17.63 -10.38
N VAL A 362 -13.81 16.44 -10.77
CA VAL A 362 -12.97 15.25 -10.95
C VAL A 362 -12.83 14.91 -12.43
N LYS A 363 -11.87 14.03 -12.74
CA LYS A 363 -11.86 13.26 -13.98
C LYS A 363 -12.13 11.80 -13.66
N VAL A 364 -13.15 11.21 -14.29
CA VAL A 364 -13.40 9.77 -14.21
C VAL A 364 -12.53 9.04 -15.22
N LEU A 365 -11.92 7.95 -14.76
CA LEU A 365 -11.17 6.98 -15.55
C LEU A 365 -11.85 5.62 -15.39
N ASP A 366 -12.82 5.32 -16.26
CA ASP A 366 -13.46 4.00 -16.34
C ASP A 366 -12.71 3.16 -17.37
N PHE A 367 -11.93 2.16 -16.93
CA PHE A 367 -11.20 1.28 -17.84
C PHE A 367 -12.10 0.21 -18.49
N GLY A 368 -13.37 0.14 -18.10
CA GLY A 368 -14.31 -0.86 -18.58
C GLY A 368 -14.04 -2.24 -18.00
N ASN A 369 -14.85 -3.21 -18.41
CA ASN A 369 -14.62 -4.63 -18.16
C ASN A 369 -15.19 -5.43 -19.35
N GLN A 370 -15.51 -6.71 -19.17
CA GLN A 370 -16.11 -7.53 -20.23
C GLN A 370 -17.63 -7.32 -20.40
N ILE A 371 -18.27 -6.66 -19.43
CA ILE A 371 -19.70 -6.37 -19.39
C ILE A 371 -19.97 -5.03 -20.09
N HIS A 372 -19.20 -3.98 -19.79
CA HIS A 372 -19.29 -2.66 -20.43
C HIS A 372 -17.96 -2.13 -21.00
N GLY A 373 -18.05 -1.22 -21.96
CA GLY A 373 -16.91 -0.46 -22.48
C GLY A 373 -16.54 0.73 -21.59
N GLY A 374 -15.25 0.90 -21.31
CA GLY A 374 -14.70 2.05 -20.59
C GLY A 374 -14.35 3.25 -21.50
N ASP A 375 -14.14 4.40 -20.89
CA ASP A 375 -13.68 5.63 -21.56
C ASP A 375 -12.17 5.90 -21.36
N ALA A 376 -11.52 5.18 -20.45
CA ALA A 376 -10.10 5.31 -20.15
C ALA A 376 -9.24 4.29 -20.91
N THR A 377 -8.10 4.76 -21.40
CA THR A 377 -7.08 3.91 -22.05
C THR A 377 -5.74 4.07 -21.35
N VAL A 378 -5.06 2.95 -21.11
CA VAL A 378 -3.72 2.97 -20.53
C VAL A 378 -2.70 3.40 -21.60
N PRO A 379 -1.93 4.48 -21.38
CA PRO A 379 -0.97 4.99 -22.37
C PRO A 379 0.21 4.03 -22.57
N THR A 380 1.01 4.24 -23.63
CA THR A 380 2.11 3.33 -24.00
C THR A 380 3.09 3.09 -22.87
N ASN A 381 3.53 4.14 -22.17
CA ASN A 381 4.44 4.03 -21.02
C ASN A 381 3.75 3.65 -19.70
N GLY A 382 2.43 3.44 -19.69
CA GLY A 382 1.66 3.09 -18.50
C GLY A 382 1.43 4.22 -17.49
N VAL A 383 1.91 5.45 -17.70
CA VAL A 383 1.82 6.53 -16.70
C VAL A 383 0.67 7.50 -17.00
N ILE A 384 -0.24 7.64 -16.04
CA ILE A 384 -1.32 8.63 -16.02
C ILE A 384 -1.07 9.58 -14.84
N PHE A 385 -0.95 10.87 -15.11
CA PHE A 385 -0.76 11.89 -14.08
C PHE A 385 -1.86 12.96 -14.14
N SER A 386 -2.42 13.32 -12.99
CA SER A 386 -3.44 14.36 -12.87
C SER A 386 -3.05 15.47 -11.89
N ASP A 387 -3.25 16.73 -12.30
CA ASP A 387 -3.16 17.88 -11.39
C ASP A 387 -4.41 18.02 -10.49
N GLY A 388 -5.53 17.40 -10.88
CA GLY A 388 -6.79 17.39 -10.13
C GLY A 388 -7.17 16.00 -9.61
N PRO A 389 -8.28 15.88 -8.85
CA PRO A 389 -8.73 14.61 -8.30
C PRO A 389 -9.25 13.66 -9.38
N LEU A 390 -9.12 12.36 -9.09
CA LEU A 390 -9.50 11.28 -10.01
C LEU A 390 -10.53 10.36 -9.39
N VAL A 391 -11.36 9.76 -10.23
CA VAL A 391 -12.17 8.58 -9.90
C VAL A 391 -11.69 7.46 -10.81
N ILE A 392 -11.35 6.29 -10.26
CA ILE A 392 -10.88 5.13 -11.01
C ILE A 392 -11.79 3.94 -10.78
N LYS A 393 -12.03 3.17 -11.84
CA LYS A 393 -12.77 1.89 -11.80
C LYS A 393 -12.51 1.05 -13.06
N GLY A 394 -12.90 -0.22 -13.00
CA GLY A 394 -12.75 -1.16 -14.11
C GLY A 394 -11.33 -1.72 -14.23
N ASN A 395 -11.04 -2.32 -15.38
CA ASN A 395 -9.92 -3.21 -15.57
C ASN A 395 -8.91 -2.64 -16.58
N PRO A 396 -7.78 -2.07 -16.13
CA PRO A 396 -6.73 -1.67 -17.05
C PRO A 396 -6.24 -2.87 -17.86
N LYS A 397 -5.95 -2.67 -19.15
CA LYS A 397 -5.57 -3.76 -20.08
C LYS A 397 -4.08 -4.14 -20.05
N LYS A 398 -3.28 -3.35 -19.35
CA LYS A 398 -1.84 -3.53 -19.14
C LYS A 398 -1.42 -2.78 -17.89
N GLU A 399 -0.17 -2.94 -17.50
CA GLU A 399 0.41 -2.22 -16.37
C GLU A 399 0.13 -0.71 -16.41
N VAL A 400 -0.25 -0.16 -15.26
CA VAL A 400 -0.60 1.26 -15.11
C VAL A 400 -0.10 1.87 -13.80
N LYS A 401 0.37 3.11 -13.88
CA LYS A 401 0.71 3.98 -12.75
C LYS A 401 -0.19 5.21 -12.82
N ILE A 402 -1.14 5.33 -11.88
CA ILE A 402 -2.10 6.45 -11.80
C ILE A 402 -1.71 7.33 -10.63
N VAL A 403 -1.31 8.57 -10.93
CA VAL A 403 -0.77 9.51 -9.96
C VAL A 403 -1.60 10.79 -9.95
N SER A 404 -1.98 11.28 -8.77
CA SER A 404 -2.78 12.49 -8.60
C SER A 404 -2.16 13.44 -7.58
N ARG A 405 -2.21 14.74 -7.89
CA ARG A 405 -1.91 15.84 -6.95
C ARG A 405 -3.01 16.04 -5.89
N LYS A 406 -4.10 15.30 -5.97
CA LYS A 406 -5.29 15.36 -5.11
C LYS A 406 -5.74 13.96 -4.74
N ASP A 407 -6.96 13.84 -4.21
CA ASP A 407 -7.56 12.56 -3.89
C ASP A 407 -7.74 11.68 -5.14
N ILE A 408 -7.73 10.37 -4.92
CA ILE A 408 -8.18 9.38 -5.89
C ILE A 408 -9.28 8.55 -5.23
N PHE A 409 -10.45 8.53 -5.84
CA PHE A 409 -11.59 7.71 -5.45
C PHE A 409 -11.56 6.40 -6.22
N VAL A 410 -11.55 5.27 -5.54
CA VAL A 410 -11.67 3.92 -6.13
C VAL A 410 -13.13 3.53 -6.04
N ALA A 411 -13.87 3.65 -7.15
CA ALA A 411 -15.33 3.60 -7.18
C ALA A 411 -15.86 2.31 -7.80
N GLY A 412 -15.83 1.24 -7.01
CA GLY A 412 -16.22 -0.11 -7.41
C GLY A 412 -15.03 -1.00 -7.75
N ASP A 413 -15.32 -2.11 -8.45
CA ASP A 413 -14.29 -3.08 -8.82
C ASP A 413 -13.17 -2.44 -9.64
N PHE A 414 -11.94 -2.77 -9.26
CA PHE A 414 -10.76 -2.26 -9.94
C PHE A 414 -9.75 -3.37 -10.18
N ASN A 415 -9.41 -3.56 -11.46
CA ASN A 415 -8.32 -4.39 -11.93
C ASN A 415 -8.48 -5.90 -11.61
N GLN A 416 -9.67 -6.41 -11.87
CA GLN A 416 -10.08 -7.82 -11.75
C GLN A 416 -10.79 -8.26 -13.04
N ALA A 417 -10.02 -8.50 -14.10
CA ALA A 417 -10.54 -8.90 -15.40
C ALA A 417 -10.94 -10.38 -15.44
N GLY A 418 -12.00 -10.70 -16.18
CA GLY A 418 -12.23 -12.06 -16.68
C GLY A 418 -11.70 -12.23 -18.10
N ASP A 419 -11.61 -13.48 -18.56
CA ASP A 419 -11.03 -13.83 -19.84
C ASP A 419 -11.99 -13.51 -21.01
N PRO A 420 -11.67 -12.53 -21.88
CA PRO A 420 -12.51 -12.20 -23.04
C PRO A 420 -12.48 -13.30 -24.11
N ASN A 421 -11.44 -14.15 -24.11
CA ASN A 421 -11.27 -15.30 -24.99
C ASN A 421 -11.73 -16.60 -24.34
N ALA A 422 -12.46 -16.52 -23.22
CA ALA A 422 -13.37 -17.58 -22.80
C ALA A 422 -14.37 -17.86 -23.95
N THR A 423 -13.92 -18.60 -24.96
CA THR A 423 -14.56 -18.61 -26.27
C THR A 423 -15.92 -19.27 -26.20
N GLY A 424 -16.96 -18.46 -26.40
CA GLY A 424 -17.75 -18.52 -27.63
C GLY A 424 -18.25 -19.92 -28.00
N GLY A 425 -19.31 -20.36 -27.35
CA GLY A 425 -19.95 -21.66 -27.64
C GLY A 425 -20.71 -22.28 -26.48
N GLY A 426 -20.65 -21.67 -25.29
CA GLY A 426 -21.51 -21.99 -24.17
C GLY A 426 -20.77 -22.10 -22.86
N GLY A 427 -20.93 -21.09 -22.00
CA GLY A 427 -20.67 -21.01 -20.54
C GLY A 427 -19.45 -21.64 -19.87
N GLN A 428 -18.67 -22.53 -20.47
CA GLN A 428 -17.74 -23.48 -19.84
C GLN A 428 -16.53 -22.87 -19.11
N ASN A 429 -16.36 -21.56 -19.12
CA ASN A 429 -15.24 -20.90 -18.43
C ASN A 429 -15.75 -20.16 -17.18
N PRO A 430 -15.27 -20.50 -15.97
CA PRO A 430 -15.63 -19.80 -14.74
C PRO A 430 -15.22 -18.31 -14.74
N GLN A 431 -14.32 -17.88 -15.65
CA GLN A 431 -13.79 -16.51 -15.73
C GLN A 431 -14.62 -15.57 -16.62
N ARG A 432 -15.83 -15.97 -17.04
CA ARG A 432 -16.63 -15.25 -18.05
C ARG A 432 -17.08 -13.84 -17.66
N TYR A 433 -17.50 -13.64 -16.41
CA TYR A 433 -18.08 -12.36 -15.95
C TYR A 433 -17.16 -11.58 -15.03
N GLY A 434 -16.14 -12.23 -14.47
CA GLY A 434 -15.09 -11.64 -13.66
C GLY A 434 -14.08 -12.72 -13.28
N PHE A 435 -13.16 -12.38 -12.38
CA PHE A 435 -12.36 -13.40 -11.71
C PHE A 435 -13.28 -14.27 -10.82
N PRO A 436 -13.15 -15.61 -10.80
CA PRO A 436 -14.03 -16.47 -10.00
C PRO A 436 -13.88 -16.25 -8.49
N GLN A 437 -14.98 -16.03 -7.78
CA GLN A 437 -15.00 -15.72 -6.34
C GLN A 437 -15.50 -16.89 -5.47
N ASN A 438 -15.08 -18.11 -5.81
CA ASN A 438 -15.59 -19.33 -5.16
C ASN A 438 -14.89 -19.60 -3.82
N TYR A 439 -15.64 -19.63 -2.72
CA TYR A 439 -15.13 -19.94 -1.38
C TYR A 439 -15.27 -21.42 -1.02
N GLN A 440 -14.31 -21.98 -0.27
CA GLN A 440 -14.28 -23.42 0.06
C GLN A 440 -15.58 -23.96 0.70
N ASP A 441 -16.21 -23.18 1.59
CA ASP A 441 -17.59 -23.34 2.04
C ASP A 441 -18.38 -22.10 1.60
N ASN A 442 -18.16 -20.93 2.20
CA ASN A 442 -18.82 -19.70 1.76
C ASN A 442 -18.08 -18.43 2.20
N ALA A 443 -18.48 -17.33 1.59
CA ALA A 443 -17.97 -15.98 1.85
C ALA A 443 -18.08 -15.52 3.31
N GLY A 444 -18.90 -16.14 4.17
CA GLY A 444 -18.99 -15.79 5.59
C GLY A 444 -18.02 -16.56 6.50
N LYS A 445 -17.50 -17.71 6.04
CA LYS A 445 -16.69 -18.62 6.86
C LYS A 445 -15.24 -18.75 6.41
N ASN A 446 -14.97 -18.69 5.11
CA ASN A 446 -13.64 -18.90 4.57
C ASN A 446 -12.86 -17.59 4.43
N GLU A 447 -11.55 -17.70 4.53
CA GLU A 447 -10.64 -16.56 4.47
C GLU A 447 -10.28 -16.20 3.02
N ASP A 448 -10.20 -17.23 2.19
CA ASP A 448 -9.78 -17.14 0.81
C ASP A 448 -10.64 -18.03 -0.10
N TYR A 449 -10.45 -17.86 -1.40
CA TYR A 449 -11.08 -18.67 -2.41
C TYR A 449 -10.53 -20.11 -2.42
N LYS A 450 -11.23 -20.98 -3.13
CA LYS A 450 -10.83 -22.36 -3.39
C LYS A 450 -9.51 -22.43 -4.16
N ASP A 451 -8.82 -23.55 -4.04
CA ASP A 451 -7.52 -23.79 -4.71
C ASP A 451 -7.59 -23.62 -6.24
N THR A 452 -8.74 -23.91 -6.85
CA THR A 452 -9.00 -23.71 -8.28
C THR A 452 -8.97 -22.23 -8.68
N ALA A 453 -9.61 -21.35 -7.91
CA ALA A 453 -9.57 -19.91 -8.15
C ALA A 453 -8.18 -19.34 -7.84
N LYS A 454 -7.55 -19.77 -6.72
CA LYS A 454 -6.19 -19.34 -6.38
C LYS A 454 -5.14 -19.76 -7.39
N ALA A 455 -5.34 -20.86 -8.12
CA ALA A 455 -4.45 -21.23 -9.21
C ALA A 455 -4.43 -20.17 -10.32
N LEU A 456 -5.56 -19.49 -10.57
CA LEU A 456 -5.64 -18.42 -11.56
C LEU A 456 -4.84 -17.17 -11.18
N LEU A 457 -4.67 -16.91 -9.88
CA LEU A 457 -3.75 -15.85 -9.42
C LEU A 457 -2.31 -16.16 -9.84
N LYS A 458 -1.92 -17.44 -9.85
CA LYS A 458 -0.57 -17.85 -10.29
C LYS A 458 -0.38 -17.71 -11.79
N ASP A 459 -1.44 -17.96 -12.55
CA ASP A 459 -1.44 -17.82 -14.00
C ASP A 459 -1.14 -16.38 -14.44
N ASP A 460 -1.41 -15.37 -13.60
CA ASP A 460 -1.10 -13.97 -13.91
C ASP A 460 0.40 -13.69 -14.09
N THR A 461 1.28 -14.57 -13.60
CA THR A 461 2.74 -14.49 -13.83
C THR A 461 3.19 -15.19 -15.11
N ASP A 462 2.35 -16.01 -15.72
CA ASP A 462 2.64 -16.75 -16.95
C ASP A 462 2.08 -16.00 -18.16
N THR A 463 2.97 -15.41 -18.95
CA THR A 463 2.61 -14.65 -20.17
C THR A 463 1.88 -15.47 -21.25
N SER A 464 1.84 -16.81 -21.13
CA SER A 464 1.06 -17.69 -22.01
C SER A 464 -0.40 -17.86 -21.59
N LYS A 465 -0.75 -17.41 -20.37
CA LYS A 465 -2.08 -17.49 -19.79
C LYS A 465 -2.81 -16.14 -19.89
N PHE A 466 -4.11 -16.17 -19.67
CA PHE A 466 -4.88 -14.95 -19.51
C PHE A 466 -4.53 -14.29 -18.17
N VAL A 467 -4.27 -12.99 -18.20
CA VAL A 467 -3.87 -12.20 -17.04
C VAL A 467 -5.08 -11.42 -16.53
N HIS A 468 -5.63 -11.88 -15.41
CA HIS A 468 -6.80 -11.32 -14.74
C HIS A 468 -6.48 -10.00 -14.05
N HIS A 469 -5.26 -9.87 -13.56
CA HIS A 469 -4.81 -8.74 -12.79
C HIS A 469 -3.65 -8.09 -13.53
N GLN A 470 -3.72 -6.79 -13.82
CA GLN A 470 -2.55 -6.08 -14.32
C GLN A 470 -1.77 -5.47 -13.15
N PRO A 471 -0.46 -5.26 -13.25
CA PRO A 471 0.21 -4.51 -12.21
C PRO A 471 -0.30 -3.06 -12.19
N ALA A 472 -0.84 -2.62 -11.05
CA ALA A 472 -1.41 -1.29 -10.89
C ALA A 472 -0.81 -0.57 -9.68
N THR A 473 -0.32 0.64 -9.89
CA THR A 473 0.21 1.54 -8.84
C THR A 473 -0.62 2.81 -8.81
N ILE A 474 -1.29 3.07 -7.68
CA ILE A 474 -2.18 4.21 -7.50
C ILE A 474 -1.60 5.11 -6.40
N ILE A 475 -1.28 6.35 -6.73
CA ILE A 475 -0.61 7.29 -5.81
C ILE A 475 -1.42 8.58 -5.73
N ALA A 476 -1.98 8.86 -4.56
CA ALA A 476 -2.58 10.14 -4.24
C ALA A 476 -1.66 10.95 -3.34
N HIS A 477 -1.43 12.21 -3.70
CA HIS A 477 -0.79 13.18 -2.81
C HIS A 477 -1.60 13.35 -1.51
N ASP A 478 -2.93 13.39 -1.63
CA ASP A 478 -3.82 13.53 -0.49
C ASP A 478 -4.27 12.15 -0.02
N ARG A 479 -5.43 11.64 -0.48
CA ARG A 479 -6.00 10.37 -0.01
C ARG A 479 -6.37 9.42 -1.15
N ILE A 480 -6.18 8.13 -0.92
CA ILE A 480 -6.97 7.10 -1.59
C ILE A 480 -8.27 6.93 -0.81
N VAL A 481 -9.40 7.02 -1.51
CA VAL A 481 -10.73 6.89 -0.93
C VAL A 481 -11.45 5.73 -1.58
N PHE A 482 -11.87 4.72 -0.82
CA PHE A 482 -12.72 3.64 -1.36
C PHE A 482 -14.18 4.09 -1.34
N ASP A 483 -14.86 3.95 -2.47
CA ASP A 483 -16.24 4.40 -2.65
C ASP A 483 -17.18 3.23 -2.96
N TYR A 484 -17.99 2.91 -1.95
CA TYR A 484 -18.94 1.80 -1.94
C TYR A 484 -20.38 2.23 -2.29
N ARG A 485 -20.64 3.51 -2.61
CA ARG A 485 -22.02 4.03 -2.71
C ARG A 485 -22.83 3.40 -3.85
N SER A 486 -22.15 2.96 -4.89
CA SER A 486 -22.73 2.53 -6.15
C SER A 486 -22.72 1.01 -6.26
N PRO A 487 -23.79 0.28 -5.91
CA PRO A 487 -23.81 -1.16 -6.06
C PRO A 487 -23.70 -1.60 -7.52
N ILE A 488 -24.03 -0.73 -8.48
CA ILE A 488 -23.87 -1.04 -9.91
C ILE A 488 -22.40 -1.02 -10.35
N ASP A 489 -21.53 -0.28 -9.67
CA ASP A 489 -20.09 -0.28 -9.94
C ASP A 489 -19.34 -1.25 -8.99
N CYS A 490 -19.82 -1.45 -7.77
CA CYS A 490 -19.18 -2.32 -6.77
C CYS A 490 -19.44 -3.81 -6.98
N PHE A 491 -20.59 -4.18 -7.56
CA PHE A 491 -21.05 -5.58 -7.63
C PHE A 491 -21.43 -5.99 -9.06
N GLU A 492 -20.80 -5.38 -10.06
CA GLU A 492 -21.16 -5.60 -11.46
C GLU A 492 -20.95 -7.06 -11.86
N ASN A 493 -19.88 -7.68 -11.38
CA ASN A 493 -19.51 -9.07 -11.64
C ASN A 493 -20.52 -10.08 -11.07
N GLU A 494 -21.27 -9.71 -10.02
CA GLU A 494 -22.27 -10.57 -9.37
C GLU A 494 -23.69 -10.24 -9.81
N LEU A 495 -24.02 -8.96 -9.98
CA LEU A 495 -25.36 -8.51 -10.35
C LEU A 495 -25.68 -8.82 -11.80
N TYR A 496 -24.71 -8.68 -12.72
CA TYR A 496 -24.94 -8.93 -14.14
C TYR A 496 -25.31 -10.40 -14.46
N PRO A 497 -24.57 -11.43 -14.03
CA PRO A 497 -24.98 -12.82 -14.24
C PRO A 497 -26.31 -13.15 -13.57
N TYR A 498 -26.57 -12.62 -12.38
CA TYR A 498 -27.84 -12.81 -11.68
C TYR A 498 -29.01 -12.16 -12.44
N MET A 499 -28.81 -10.97 -13.01
CA MET A 499 -29.77 -10.28 -13.87
C MET A 499 -30.08 -11.14 -15.10
N LYS A 500 -29.06 -11.66 -15.80
CA LYS A 500 -29.26 -12.55 -16.96
C LYS A 500 -30.09 -13.78 -16.59
N TYR A 501 -29.78 -14.43 -15.48
CA TYR A 501 -30.54 -15.57 -14.96
C TYR A 501 -32.01 -15.21 -14.71
N LYS A 502 -32.28 -14.05 -14.11
CA LYS A 502 -33.64 -13.59 -13.83
C LYS A 502 -34.43 -13.28 -15.10
N ILE A 503 -33.80 -12.72 -16.13
CA ILE A 503 -34.43 -12.53 -17.45
C ILE A 503 -34.76 -13.89 -18.08
N ALA A 504 -33.80 -14.82 -18.12
CA ALA A 504 -34.02 -16.16 -18.65
C ALA A 504 -35.13 -16.93 -17.90
N SER A 505 -35.26 -16.71 -16.59
CA SER A 505 -36.31 -17.30 -15.75
C SER A 505 -37.73 -16.77 -16.03
N GLN A 506 -37.86 -15.66 -16.77
CA GLN A 506 -39.15 -15.18 -17.27
C GLN A 506 -39.47 -15.73 -18.65
N LEU A 507 -38.44 -16.05 -19.44
CA LEU A 507 -38.59 -16.66 -20.77
C LEU A 507 -38.86 -18.16 -20.69
N LYS A 508 -38.36 -18.82 -19.64
CA LYS A 508 -38.56 -20.25 -19.34
C LYS A 508 -38.48 -20.49 -17.84
N ASN A 509 -38.89 -21.68 -17.39
CA ASN A 509 -38.79 -22.07 -15.98
C ASN A 509 -37.37 -21.88 -15.38
N ALA A 510 -37.32 -21.54 -14.09
CA ALA A 510 -36.09 -21.20 -13.37
C ALA A 510 -35.02 -22.31 -13.40
N THR A 511 -35.42 -23.59 -13.42
CA THR A 511 -34.47 -24.71 -13.48
C THR A 511 -33.71 -24.72 -14.81
N ALA A 512 -34.41 -24.58 -15.92
CA ALA A 512 -33.78 -24.51 -17.25
C ALA A 512 -32.93 -23.24 -17.39
N ALA A 513 -33.43 -22.09 -16.92
CA ALA A 513 -32.68 -20.84 -16.91
C ALA A 513 -31.38 -20.95 -16.09
N LYS A 514 -31.42 -21.60 -14.92
CA LYS A 514 -30.23 -21.84 -14.09
C LYS A 514 -29.20 -22.69 -14.83
N MET A 515 -29.61 -23.80 -15.43
CA MET A 515 -28.71 -24.69 -16.17
C MET A 515 -28.09 -24.02 -17.39
N SER A 516 -28.83 -23.14 -18.06
CA SER A 516 -28.36 -22.48 -19.29
C SER A 516 -27.47 -21.27 -19.00
N VAL A 517 -27.82 -20.41 -18.03
CA VAL A 517 -27.20 -19.09 -17.86
C VAL A 517 -26.30 -18.99 -16.63
N LEU A 518 -26.73 -19.60 -15.52
CA LEU A 518 -26.06 -19.41 -14.23
C LEU A 518 -25.00 -20.49 -13.98
N GLN A 519 -25.15 -21.69 -14.54
CA GLN A 519 -24.13 -22.72 -14.44
C GLN A 519 -22.95 -22.48 -15.39
N VAL A 520 -21.74 -22.77 -14.92
CA VAL A 520 -20.52 -22.74 -15.73
C VAL A 520 -20.61 -23.77 -16.86
N SER A 521 -21.28 -24.91 -16.70
CA SER A 521 -21.47 -25.85 -17.81
C SER A 521 -22.52 -25.41 -18.85
N GLY A 522 -23.27 -24.34 -18.58
CA GLY A 522 -24.40 -23.89 -19.39
C GLY A 522 -24.02 -23.34 -20.75
N ASN A 523 -24.96 -23.23 -21.69
CA ASN A 523 -24.69 -22.66 -23.02
C ASN A 523 -24.71 -21.11 -23.04
N GLY A 524 -25.08 -20.45 -21.94
CA GLY A 524 -25.19 -19.00 -21.80
C GLY A 524 -26.29 -18.32 -22.60
N GLY A 525 -27.04 -19.08 -23.41
CA GLY A 525 -28.22 -18.63 -24.14
C GLY A 525 -29.47 -18.62 -23.26
N ALA A 526 -30.64 -18.50 -23.87
CA ALA A 526 -31.91 -18.62 -23.17
C ALA A 526 -32.92 -19.37 -24.03
N GLN A 527 -33.38 -20.50 -23.51
CA GLN A 527 -34.52 -21.20 -24.07
C GLN A 527 -35.82 -20.42 -23.76
N ILE A 528 -36.80 -20.49 -24.66
CA ILE A 528 -38.01 -19.67 -24.60
C ILE A 528 -39.24 -20.57 -24.71
N ASP A 529 -40.16 -20.47 -23.76
CA ASP A 529 -41.46 -21.19 -23.81
C ASP A 529 -42.54 -20.38 -24.55
N ALA A 530 -42.30 -19.09 -24.78
CA ALA A 530 -43.18 -18.22 -25.55
C ALA A 530 -43.22 -18.62 -27.03
N THR A 531 -44.39 -18.51 -27.65
CA THR A 531 -44.64 -18.93 -29.05
C THR A 531 -44.82 -17.76 -30.02
N THR A 532 -44.83 -16.51 -29.53
CA THR A 532 -44.98 -15.31 -30.36
C THR A 532 -44.10 -14.18 -29.82
N PRO A 533 -43.68 -13.22 -30.67
CA PRO A 533 -43.00 -12.00 -30.22
C PRO A 533 -43.75 -11.24 -29.12
N ALA A 534 -45.09 -11.20 -29.20
CA ALA A 534 -45.92 -10.55 -28.19
C ALA A 534 -45.82 -11.24 -26.82
N SER A 535 -45.80 -12.57 -26.79
CA SER A 535 -45.60 -13.35 -25.56
C SER A 535 -44.21 -13.11 -24.96
N VAL A 536 -43.16 -13.03 -25.79
CA VAL A 536 -41.81 -12.67 -25.33
C VAL A 536 -41.80 -11.27 -24.72
N SER A 537 -42.41 -10.29 -25.38
CA SER A 537 -42.52 -8.92 -24.86
C SER A 537 -43.17 -8.90 -23.48
N ASN A 538 -44.23 -9.70 -23.26
CA ASN A 538 -44.91 -9.80 -21.96
C ASN A 538 -44.02 -10.46 -20.89
N CYS A 539 -43.27 -11.51 -21.22
CA CYS A 539 -42.29 -12.12 -20.31
C CYS A 539 -41.23 -11.11 -19.86
N ILE A 540 -40.71 -10.29 -20.78
CA ILE A 540 -39.73 -9.26 -20.46
C ILE A 540 -40.36 -8.12 -19.66
N ALA A 541 -41.61 -7.74 -19.93
CA ALA A 541 -42.34 -6.78 -19.09
C ALA A 541 -42.54 -7.31 -17.65
N SER A 542 -42.77 -8.61 -17.48
CA SER A 542 -42.86 -9.27 -16.17
C SER A 542 -41.55 -9.15 -15.39
N TYR A 543 -40.39 -9.34 -16.04
CA TYR A 543 -39.07 -9.09 -15.43
C TYR A 543 -38.99 -7.69 -14.80
N PHE A 544 -39.45 -6.66 -15.51
CA PHE A 544 -39.39 -5.28 -15.02
C PHE A 544 -40.41 -4.95 -13.93
N THR A 545 -41.39 -5.83 -13.67
CA THR A 545 -42.26 -5.71 -12.48
C THR A 545 -41.47 -6.02 -11.22
N ASP A 546 -40.63 -7.07 -11.28
CA ASP A 546 -39.77 -7.48 -10.17
C ASP A 546 -38.54 -6.57 -10.02
N PHE A 547 -37.96 -6.15 -11.14
CA PHE A 547 -36.76 -5.32 -11.21
C PHE A 547 -37.02 -4.06 -12.07
N PRO A 548 -37.58 -2.99 -11.48
CA PRO A 548 -38.04 -1.83 -12.24
C PRO A 548 -36.94 -0.98 -12.87
N LEU A 549 -37.24 -0.49 -14.08
CA LEU A 549 -36.48 0.53 -14.81
C LEU A 549 -37.43 1.68 -15.21
N GLU A 550 -36.98 2.70 -15.94
CA GLU A 550 -37.88 3.72 -16.51
C GLU A 550 -38.87 3.10 -17.51
N PRO A 551 -40.19 3.40 -17.47
CA PRO A 551 -41.19 2.76 -18.32
C PRO A 551 -40.87 2.78 -19.82
N ALA A 552 -40.33 3.88 -20.33
CA ALA A 552 -39.94 4.00 -21.73
C ALA A 552 -38.81 3.03 -22.11
N ASP A 553 -37.81 2.85 -21.23
CA ASP A 553 -36.73 1.90 -21.45
C ASP A 553 -37.26 0.45 -21.34
N GLN A 554 -38.16 0.17 -20.40
CA GLN A 554 -38.79 -1.15 -20.26
C GLN A 554 -39.51 -1.56 -21.56
N THR A 555 -40.35 -0.68 -22.12
CA THR A 555 -41.06 -0.94 -23.38
C THR A 555 -40.11 -1.13 -24.55
N SER A 556 -39.08 -0.29 -24.65
CA SER A 556 -38.06 -0.41 -25.71
C SER A 556 -37.31 -1.73 -25.61
N LEU A 557 -36.88 -2.13 -24.40
CA LEU A 557 -36.14 -3.37 -24.19
C LEU A 557 -37.03 -4.58 -24.46
N ALA A 558 -38.28 -4.60 -23.98
CA ALA A 558 -39.23 -5.67 -24.28
C ALA A 558 -39.46 -5.84 -25.80
N THR A 559 -39.51 -4.73 -26.53
CA THR A 559 -39.62 -4.71 -28.00
C THR A 559 -38.35 -5.27 -28.65
N ASP A 560 -37.16 -4.91 -28.17
CA ASP A 560 -35.89 -5.44 -28.68
C ASP A 560 -35.80 -6.97 -28.54
N PHE A 561 -36.22 -7.52 -27.41
CA PHE A 561 -36.32 -8.98 -27.23
C PHE A 561 -37.35 -9.58 -28.17
N ALA A 562 -38.56 -9.02 -28.26
CA ALA A 562 -39.60 -9.51 -29.15
C ALA A 562 -39.18 -9.51 -30.63
N ASN A 563 -38.47 -8.48 -31.09
CA ASN A 563 -37.97 -8.38 -32.45
C ASN A 563 -36.81 -9.35 -32.75
N ALA A 564 -36.07 -9.76 -31.72
CA ALA A 564 -35.00 -10.74 -31.84
C ALA A 564 -35.52 -12.18 -31.77
N PHE A 565 -36.79 -12.39 -31.42
CA PHE A 565 -37.40 -13.71 -31.30
C PHE A 565 -37.69 -14.33 -32.66
N ASP A 566 -37.24 -15.57 -32.85
CA ASP A 566 -37.53 -16.39 -34.01
C ASP A 566 -38.56 -17.46 -33.64
N GLU A 567 -39.74 -17.41 -34.26
CA GLU A 567 -40.82 -18.38 -34.00
C GLU A 567 -40.43 -19.80 -34.45
N ASP A 568 -39.56 -19.93 -35.47
CA ASP A 568 -39.10 -21.22 -35.98
C ASP A 568 -37.99 -21.84 -35.11
N ASN A 569 -37.34 -21.03 -34.26
CA ASN A 569 -36.30 -21.45 -33.33
C ASN A 569 -36.41 -20.68 -32.00
N PRO A 570 -37.24 -21.13 -31.04
CA PRO A 570 -37.56 -20.41 -29.82
C PRO A 570 -36.44 -20.50 -28.76
N GLU A 571 -35.25 -20.06 -29.13
CA GLU A 571 -34.07 -19.94 -28.29
C GLU A 571 -33.26 -18.71 -28.70
N TYR A 572 -32.81 -17.93 -27.72
CA TYR A 572 -31.70 -17.02 -27.95
C TYR A 572 -30.40 -17.77 -27.76
N ASP A 573 -29.58 -17.83 -28.82
CA ASP A 573 -28.20 -18.27 -28.65
C ASP A 573 -27.44 -17.34 -27.68
N ASN A 574 -26.27 -17.81 -27.24
CA ASN A 574 -25.44 -17.09 -26.28
C ASN A 574 -25.11 -15.65 -26.72
N THR A 575 -24.81 -15.46 -28.01
CA THR A 575 -24.37 -14.17 -28.55
C THR A 575 -25.52 -13.18 -28.55
N LYS A 576 -26.69 -13.61 -29.05
CA LYS A 576 -27.90 -12.79 -29.11
C LYS A 576 -28.42 -12.47 -27.71
N PHE A 577 -28.44 -13.45 -26.82
CA PHE A 577 -28.89 -13.23 -25.45
C PHE A 577 -27.94 -12.28 -24.69
N GLU A 578 -26.63 -12.42 -24.85
CA GLU A 578 -25.65 -11.50 -24.30
C GLU A 578 -25.83 -10.07 -24.83
N GLU A 579 -26.03 -9.89 -26.14
CA GLU A 579 -26.30 -8.58 -26.75
C GLU A 579 -27.52 -7.90 -26.10
N LEU A 580 -28.64 -8.63 -25.97
CA LEU A 580 -29.88 -8.11 -25.39
C LEU A 580 -29.72 -7.79 -23.90
N CYS A 581 -29.07 -8.67 -23.13
CA CYS A 581 -28.81 -8.44 -21.71
C CYS A 581 -27.87 -7.25 -21.47
N LYS A 582 -26.86 -7.04 -22.32
CA LYS A 582 -26.00 -5.84 -22.25
C LYS A 582 -26.79 -4.55 -22.46
N LYS A 583 -27.80 -4.55 -23.34
CA LYS A 583 -28.70 -3.39 -23.48
C LYS A 583 -29.48 -3.10 -22.20
N VAL A 584 -30.02 -4.14 -21.55
CA VAL A 584 -30.73 -3.99 -20.26
C VAL A 584 -29.80 -3.39 -19.21
N TRP A 585 -28.60 -3.97 -19.05
CA TRP A 585 -27.62 -3.50 -18.08
C TRP A 585 -27.16 -2.06 -18.35
N THR A 586 -26.92 -1.72 -19.62
CA THR A 586 -26.57 -0.36 -20.05
C THR A 586 -27.63 0.65 -19.61
N LYS A 587 -28.92 0.31 -19.75
CA LYS A 587 -30.01 1.19 -19.28
C LYS A 587 -30.04 1.33 -17.76
N TYR A 588 -29.77 0.27 -17.00
CA TYR A 588 -29.60 0.41 -15.55
C TYR A 588 -28.48 1.39 -15.20
N ARG A 589 -27.33 1.32 -15.89
CA ARG A 589 -26.19 2.23 -15.68
C ARG A 589 -26.53 3.68 -16.05
N GLU A 590 -27.15 3.90 -17.21
CA GLU A 590 -27.58 5.24 -17.65
C GLU A 590 -28.53 5.91 -16.65
N ARG A 591 -29.45 5.14 -16.05
CA ARG A 591 -30.44 5.67 -15.11
C ARG A 591 -29.95 5.76 -13.67
N TYR A 592 -28.89 5.03 -13.30
CA TYR A 592 -28.45 4.89 -11.91
C TYR A 592 -28.26 6.25 -11.21
N ASN A 593 -27.55 7.19 -11.83
CA ASN A 593 -27.29 8.50 -11.23
C ASN A 593 -28.56 9.29 -10.89
N THR A 594 -29.63 9.12 -11.66
CA THR A 594 -30.93 9.77 -11.43
C THR A 594 -31.83 8.98 -10.47
N LYS A 595 -31.54 7.68 -10.27
CA LYS A 595 -32.35 6.73 -9.49
C LYS A 595 -31.68 6.22 -8.21
N LYS A 596 -30.46 6.66 -7.91
CA LYS A 596 -29.68 6.25 -6.72
C LYS A 596 -30.35 6.52 -5.36
N LEU A 597 -31.44 7.30 -5.35
CA LEU A 597 -32.27 7.58 -4.16
C LEU A 597 -33.59 6.79 -4.13
N ASP A 598 -33.91 6.04 -5.19
CA ASP A 598 -35.12 5.24 -5.28
C ASP A 598 -34.84 3.79 -4.84
N PRO A 599 -35.29 3.36 -3.64
CA PRO A 599 -35.09 1.99 -3.17
C PRO A 599 -35.81 0.94 -4.02
N ASN A 600 -36.76 1.34 -4.87
CA ASN A 600 -37.46 0.44 -5.77
C ASN A 600 -36.75 0.26 -7.12
N PHE A 601 -35.68 1.01 -7.38
CA PHE A 601 -34.92 0.87 -8.62
C PHE A 601 -34.33 -0.55 -8.74
N GLY A 602 -34.37 -1.10 -9.95
CA GLY A 602 -34.10 -2.52 -10.21
C GLY A 602 -32.73 -3.00 -9.72
N VAL A 603 -31.70 -2.15 -9.73
CA VAL A 603 -30.36 -2.48 -9.20
C VAL A 603 -30.41 -2.86 -7.71
N TYR A 604 -31.13 -2.08 -6.89
CA TYR A 604 -31.25 -2.36 -5.47
C TYR A 604 -32.09 -3.62 -5.21
N LYS A 605 -33.14 -3.84 -6.01
CA LYS A 605 -33.94 -5.06 -5.94
C LYS A 605 -33.14 -6.30 -6.39
N LEU A 606 -32.30 -6.18 -7.41
CA LEU A 606 -31.39 -7.24 -7.85
C LEU A 606 -30.42 -7.61 -6.74
N LEU A 607 -29.77 -6.64 -6.11
CA LEU A 607 -28.86 -6.88 -4.98
C LEU A 607 -29.56 -7.59 -3.82
N LYS A 608 -30.77 -7.14 -3.45
CA LYS A 608 -31.56 -7.79 -2.39
C LYS A 608 -31.96 -9.22 -2.75
N ALA A 609 -32.35 -9.46 -3.99
CA ALA A 609 -32.73 -10.78 -4.48
C ALA A 609 -31.52 -11.73 -4.56
N LEU A 610 -30.36 -11.25 -5.02
CA LEU A 610 -29.10 -11.99 -5.01
C LEU A 610 -28.77 -12.46 -3.59
N ARG A 611 -28.78 -11.54 -2.62
CA ARG A 611 -28.53 -11.88 -1.21
C ARG A 611 -29.50 -12.93 -0.67
N ALA A 612 -30.79 -12.80 -0.97
CA ALA A 612 -31.78 -13.78 -0.56
C ALA A 612 -31.48 -15.18 -1.14
N GLU A 613 -30.96 -15.24 -2.37
CA GLU A 613 -30.55 -16.50 -3.01
C GLU A 613 -29.36 -17.15 -2.31
N MET A 614 -28.52 -16.37 -1.64
CA MET A 614 -27.32 -16.85 -0.95
C MET A 614 -27.56 -17.27 0.50
N GLN A 615 -28.70 -16.95 1.08
CA GLN A 615 -28.99 -17.25 2.48
C GLN A 615 -29.68 -18.60 2.63
N THR A 616 -29.34 -19.39 3.64
CA THR A 616 -30.10 -20.60 4.02
C THR A 616 -31.37 -20.25 4.79
N THR A 617 -31.38 -19.10 5.47
CA THR A 617 -32.54 -18.54 6.18
C THR A 617 -32.75 -17.11 5.73
N ALA A 618 -33.93 -16.80 5.20
CA ALA A 618 -34.25 -15.46 4.70
C ALA A 618 -34.01 -14.38 5.77
N GLY A 619 -33.23 -13.36 5.41
CA GLY A 619 -32.88 -12.23 6.28
C GLY A 619 -31.69 -12.49 7.22
N SER A 620 -31.03 -13.64 7.15
CA SER A 620 -29.85 -13.93 7.98
C SER A 620 -28.55 -13.59 7.26
N ILE A 621 -27.78 -12.66 7.83
CA ILE A 621 -26.42 -12.31 7.35
C ILE A 621 -25.33 -13.29 7.82
N THR A 622 -25.68 -14.25 8.68
CA THR A 622 -24.73 -15.22 9.27
C THR A 622 -24.84 -16.62 8.68
N ASN A 623 -25.98 -16.93 8.03
CA ASN A 623 -26.29 -18.26 7.53
C ASN A 623 -26.29 -18.28 6.00
N LEU A 624 -25.09 -18.29 5.42
CA LEU A 624 -24.90 -18.38 3.97
C LEU A 624 -24.90 -19.84 3.50
N LYS A 625 -25.41 -20.06 2.28
CA LYS A 625 -25.33 -21.35 1.57
C LYS A 625 -23.87 -21.61 1.19
N PRO A 626 -23.44 -22.88 1.09
CA PRO A 626 -22.15 -23.20 0.50
C PRO A 626 -22.07 -22.76 -0.97
N ASP A 627 -20.95 -22.18 -1.35
CA ASP A 627 -20.58 -21.80 -2.70
C ASP A 627 -20.34 -23.03 -3.57
N LYS A 628 -20.68 -22.89 -4.84
CA LYS A 628 -20.60 -23.96 -5.83
C LYS A 628 -19.60 -23.61 -6.91
N ASP A 629 -18.81 -24.59 -7.31
CA ASP A 629 -17.81 -24.39 -8.38
C ASP A 629 -18.41 -24.36 -9.78
N ASP A 630 -19.67 -24.81 -9.90
CA ASP A 630 -20.36 -24.96 -11.16
C ASP A 630 -21.36 -23.84 -11.46
N ASP A 631 -21.39 -22.74 -10.69
CA ASP A 631 -22.24 -21.58 -10.99
C ASP A 631 -21.56 -20.21 -10.83
N PHE A 632 -22.16 -19.19 -11.45
CA PHE A 632 -21.75 -17.79 -11.41
C PHE A 632 -22.48 -17.01 -10.30
N LEU A 633 -22.85 -17.69 -9.20
CA LEU A 633 -23.58 -17.08 -8.10
C LEU A 633 -22.63 -16.73 -6.95
N PHE A 634 -22.13 -15.50 -6.94
CA PHE A 634 -21.15 -15.05 -5.95
C PHE A 634 -21.72 -14.07 -4.93
N TYR A 635 -21.01 -13.95 -3.81
CA TYR A 635 -21.35 -13.01 -2.72
C TYR A 635 -21.03 -11.58 -3.13
N PRO A 636 -21.87 -10.59 -2.78
CA PRO A 636 -21.53 -9.19 -3.06
C PRO A 636 -20.16 -8.81 -2.51
N GLU A 637 -19.22 -8.54 -3.42
CA GLU A 637 -17.82 -8.32 -3.12
C GLU A 637 -17.30 -7.21 -4.03
N MET A 638 -16.73 -6.16 -3.42
CA MET A 638 -15.90 -5.21 -4.16
C MET A 638 -14.46 -5.71 -4.09
N THR A 639 -13.84 -5.91 -5.25
CA THR A 639 -12.45 -6.31 -5.37
C THR A 639 -11.60 -5.19 -5.94
N THR A 640 -10.50 -4.89 -5.26
CA THR A 640 -9.52 -3.90 -5.71
C THR A 640 -8.13 -4.51 -5.74
N ASN A 641 -7.49 -4.51 -6.91
CA ASN A 641 -6.14 -5.02 -7.06
C ASN A 641 -5.12 -3.91 -7.41
N GLY A 642 -4.13 -3.72 -6.55
CA GLY A 642 -3.02 -2.79 -6.80
C GLY A 642 -2.26 -2.35 -5.55
N MET A 643 -1.25 -1.52 -5.78
CA MET A 643 -0.55 -0.77 -4.73
C MET A 643 -1.22 0.59 -4.55
N PHE A 644 -1.90 0.79 -3.43
CA PHE A 644 -2.64 2.02 -3.10
C PHE A 644 -1.85 2.87 -2.11
N ILE A 645 -1.31 4.00 -2.58
CA ILE A 645 -0.45 4.90 -1.79
C ILE A 645 -1.19 6.21 -1.50
N SER A 646 -1.49 6.44 -0.22
CA SER A 646 -1.95 7.73 0.29
C SER A 646 -0.78 8.47 0.94
N CYS A 647 -0.52 9.71 0.52
CA CYS A 647 0.56 10.51 1.09
C CYS A 647 0.08 11.49 2.16
N GLY A 648 -1.21 11.76 2.26
CA GLY A 648 -1.83 12.62 3.26
C GLY A 648 -1.78 12.02 4.67
N LYS A 649 -1.62 12.89 5.67
CA LYS A 649 -1.76 12.56 7.09
C LYS A 649 -3.22 12.25 7.42
N ARG A 650 -3.42 11.43 8.45
CA ARG A 650 -4.75 11.18 9.02
C ARG A 650 -5.44 12.51 9.35
N ASN A 651 -6.62 12.70 8.79
CA ASN A 651 -7.38 13.94 8.84
C ASN A 651 -8.85 13.68 9.17
N ARG A 652 -9.14 12.54 9.81
CA ARG A 652 -10.45 12.17 10.33
C ARG A 652 -10.40 11.85 11.81
N THR A 653 -11.58 11.77 12.41
CA THR A 653 -11.75 11.14 13.72
C THR A 653 -11.13 9.75 13.69
N PHE A 654 -10.07 9.57 14.45
CA PHE A 654 -9.33 8.33 14.58
C PHE A 654 -8.80 8.26 16.01
N TYR A 655 -9.51 7.59 16.90
CA TYR A 655 -8.99 7.36 18.24
C TYR A 655 -7.97 6.22 18.17
N SER A 656 -6.72 6.49 18.56
CA SER A 656 -5.65 5.49 18.63
C SER A 656 -5.95 4.39 19.67
N GLY A 657 -5.26 3.25 19.61
CA GLY A 657 -5.47 2.15 20.55
C GLY A 657 -6.57 1.18 20.13
N PRO A 658 -7.08 0.35 21.06
CA PRO A 658 -8.15 -0.61 20.80
C PRO A 658 -9.53 0.07 20.74
N ASP A 659 -9.64 1.19 20.02
CA ASP A 659 -10.86 1.99 19.90
C ASP A 659 -11.68 1.65 18.67
N TYR A 660 -12.99 1.74 18.84
CA TYR A 660 -13.99 1.61 17.80
C TYR A 660 -14.05 2.81 16.85
N ASN A 661 -13.87 4.03 17.36
CA ASN A 661 -14.12 5.25 16.60
C ASN A 661 -12.91 5.59 15.73
N LYS A 662 -12.75 4.82 14.66
CA LYS A 662 -11.75 4.99 13.62
C LYS A 662 -12.43 5.13 12.28
N ALA A 663 -12.50 6.36 11.79
CA ALA A 663 -13.02 6.64 10.47
C ALA A 663 -11.90 6.43 9.44
N TYR A 664 -12.12 5.51 8.51
CA TYR A 664 -11.26 5.30 7.35
C TYR A 664 -11.65 6.26 6.22
N ASP A 665 -10.78 6.35 5.21
CA ASP A 665 -11.04 7.15 4.01
C ASP A 665 -11.96 6.39 3.07
N GLU A 666 -13.22 6.31 3.47
CA GLU A 666 -14.24 5.49 2.84
C GLU A 666 -15.55 6.26 2.76
N ILE A 667 -16.24 6.10 1.62
CA ILE A 667 -17.59 6.61 1.39
C ILE A 667 -18.43 5.44 0.97
N GLY A 668 -19.65 5.37 1.44
CA GLY A 668 -20.48 4.22 1.24
C GLY A 668 -21.82 4.45 1.87
N SER A 669 -22.74 3.58 1.56
CA SER A 669 -24.17 3.66 1.76
C SER A 669 -24.62 3.75 3.23
N GLU A 670 -24.24 4.83 3.91
CA GLU A 670 -24.71 5.21 5.23
C GLU A 670 -25.88 6.19 5.15
N ASN A 671 -26.57 6.36 6.28
CA ASN A 671 -27.60 7.38 6.46
C ASN A 671 -27.13 8.81 6.07
N THR A 672 -25.83 9.10 6.15
CA THR A 672 -25.28 10.39 5.71
C THR A 672 -25.17 10.53 4.20
N CYS A 673 -24.99 9.44 3.45
CA CYS A 673 -25.16 9.43 2.00
C CYS A 673 -26.62 9.70 1.61
N VAL A 674 -27.57 9.13 2.35
CA VAL A 674 -29.01 9.36 2.14
C VAL A 674 -29.33 10.84 2.34
N THR A 675 -28.92 11.39 3.48
CA THR A 675 -29.17 12.79 3.86
C THR A 675 -28.51 13.76 2.86
N ALA A 676 -27.34 13.41 2.33
CA ALA A 676 -26.66 14.20 1.30
C ALA A 676 -27.26 14.05 -0.11
N GLY A 677 -28.21 13.14 -0.32
CA GLY A 677 -28.83 12.92 -1.63
C GLY A 677 -27.91 12.23 -2.65
N ILE A 678 -26.90 11.48 -2.19
CA ILE A 678 -25.86 10.91 -3.05
C ILE A 678 -25.94 9.39 -3.21
N GLY A 679 -26.83 8.72 -2.47
CA GLY A 679 -27.11 7.28 -2.55
C GLY A 679 -27.96 6.81 -1.35
N ILE A 680 -28.53 5.61 -1.42
CA ILE A 680 -29.23 4.99 -0.28
C ILE A 680 -28.36 4.01 0.51
N GLU A 681 -28.76 3.70 1.74
CA GLU A 681 -28.24 2.57 2.50
C GLU A 681 -28.64 1.23 1.85
N HIS A 682 -27.72 0.64 1.08
CA HIS A 682 -27.94 -0.61 0.37
C HIS A 682 -27.23 -1.80 1.02
N SER A 683 -26.35 -1.58 1.99
CA SER A 683 -25.60 -2.67 2.62
C SER A 683 -25.18 -2.36 4.04
N GLN A 684 -25.53 -3.27 4.94
CA GLN A 684 -25.07 -3.27 6.31
C GLN A 684 -23.76 -4.07 6.47
N LYS A 685 -23.17 -3.98 7.66
CA LYS A 685 -21.96 -4.73 8.00
C LYS A 685 -22.20 -6.24 7.82
N GLY A 686 -21.31 -6.89 7.07
CA GLY A 686 -21.37 -8.31 6.76
C GLY A 686 -22.19 -8.65 5.52
N GLU A 687 -22.96 -7.71 4.95
CA GLU A 687 -23.75 -7.92 3.73
C GLU A 687 -22.94 -7.76 2.43
N LEU A 688 -21.68 -7.32 2.55
CA LEU A 688 -20.72 -7.24 1.46
C LEU A 688 -19.29 -7.46 1.98
N LEU A 689 -18.39 -7.81 1.07
CA LEU A 689 -16.97 -7.93 1.31
C LEU A 689 -16.19 -6.85 0.55
N HIS A 690 -15.13 -6.31 1.17
CA HIS A 690 -14.08 -5.61 0.40
C HIS A 690 -12.85 -6.51 0.37
N ARG A 691 -12.51 -6.99 -0.82
CA ARG A 691 -11.29 -7.74 -1.06
C ARG A 691 -10.23 -6.86 -1.69
N LEU A 692 -9.06 -6.78 -1.05
CA LEU A 692 -7.91 -6.06 -1.56
C LEU A 692 -6.78 -7.03 -1.88
N TYR A 693 -6.41 -7.08 -3.16
CA TYR A 693 -5.18 -7.71 -3.63
C TYR A 693 -4.08 -6.66 -3.75
N GLY A 694 -2.92 -6.93 -3.16
CA GLY A 694 -1.79 -6.01 -3.17
C GLY A 694 -1.57 -5.30 -1.85
N SER A 695 -1.33 -3.99 -1.89
CA SER A 695 -0.76 -3.24 -0.76
C SER A 695 -1.49 -1.94 -0.50
N GLU A 696 -1.69 -1.63 0.77
CA GLU A 696 -2.10 -0.28 1.20
C GLU A 696 -0.98 0.40 1.97
N ILE A 697 -0.60 1.57 1.47
CA ILE A 697 0.51 2.35 1.96
C ILE A 697 -0.02 3.72 2.37
N ARG A 698 0.21 4.10 3.63
CA ARG A 698 -0.06 5.43 4.15
C ARG A 698 1.26 6.07 4.55
N LEU A 699 1.72 7.08 3.83
CA LEU A 699 3.03 7.68 4.08
C LEU A 699 3.00 8.77 5.15
N ASN A 700 1.83 9.36 5.44
CA ASN A 700 1.64 10.44 6.42
C ASN A 700 2.58 11.65 6.22
N LEU A 701 2.80 12.06 4.98
CA LEU A 701 3.76 13.11 4.61
C LEU A 701 3.13 14.50 4.57
N PHE A 702 1.95 14.62 3.96
CA PHE A 702 1.35 15.92 3.64
C PHE A 702 0.13 16.22 4.49
N ASP A 703 -0.07 17.47 4.86
CA ASP A 703 -1.31 17.87 5.51
C ASP A 703 -2.47 17.77 4.51
N ALA A 704 -3.56 17.12 4.91
CA ALA A 704 -4.75 16.96 4.11
C ALA A 704 -5.95 17.61 4.82
N VAL A 705 -6.89 18.16 4.04
CA VAL A 705 -8.05 18.88 4.60
C VAL A 705 -8.92 17.94 5.44
N ARG A 706 -9.21 18.36 6.68
CA ARG A 706 -9.97 17.57 7.66
C ARG A 706 -11.37 17.21 7.15
N ILE A 707 -11.74 15.94 7.29
CA ILE A 707 -13.11 15.49 7.10
C ILE A 707 -13.83 15.58 8.45
N THR A 708 -14.96 16.27 8.45
CA THR A 708 -15.83 16.45 9.62
C THR A 708 -17.14 15.67 9.50
N GLY A 709 -17.38 15.11 8.32
CA GLY A 709 -18.53 14.28 8.00
C GLY A 709 -18.42 12.86 8.53
N ASP A 710 -19.57 12.19 8.61
CA ASP A 710 -19.59 10.75 8.83
C ASP A 710 -19.03 10.00 7.60
N SER A 711 -18.62 8.77 7.84
CA SER A 711 -17.93 7.90 6.90
C SER A 711 -18.47 6.51 7.00
N TYR A 712 -18.51 5.81 5.85
CA TYR A 712 -18.91 4.42 5.80
C TYR A 712 -18.19 3.57 6.84
N ARG A 713 -19.00 2.90 7.66
CA ARG A 713 -18.53 1.90 8.60
C ARG A 713 -18.26 0.61 7.85
N GLU A 714 -16.99 0.28 7.86
CA GLU A 714 -16.30 -0.82 7.20
C GLU A 714 -17.11 -2.12 7.01
N PRO A 715 -17.04 -2.71 5.79
CA PRO A 715 -17.55 -4.05 5.52
C PRO A 715 -16.60 -5.11 6.12
N THR A 716 -16.91 -6.39 5.96
CA THR A 716 -15.91 -7.42 6.28
C THR A 716 -14.78 -7.30 5.26
N ARG A 717 -13.59 -6.90 5.71
CA ARG A 717 -12.44 -6.61 4.85
C ARG A 717 -11.49 -7.80 4.79
N ARG A 718 -11.08 -8.17 3.58
CA ARG A 718 -10.12 -9.25 3.29
C ARG A 718 -8.96 -8.68 2.51
N LYS A 719 -7.76 -8.73 3.07
CA LYS A 719 -6.55 -8.26 2.42
C LYS A 719 -5.64 -9.45 2.15
N LEU A 720 -5.20 -9.59 0.91
CA LEU A 720 -4.32 -10.65 0.46
C LEU A 720 -3.14 -10.06 -0.30
N TYR A 721 -1.95 -10.47 0.10
CA TYR A 721 -0.74 -10.25 -0.67
C TYR A 721 -0.16 -11.63 -1.04
N ASP A 722 -0.24 -11.98 -2.32
CA ASP A 722 0.29 -13.25 -2.84
C ASP A 722 1.51 -12.96 -3.74
N GLU A 723 2.59 -13.71 -3.54
CA GLU A 723 3.83 -13.58 -4.33
C GLU A 723 3.65 -13.97 -5.80
N SER A 724 2.51 -14.55 -6.16
CA SER A 724 2.14 -14.90 -7.52
C SER A 724 1.28 -13.84 -8.21
N LEU A 725 0.93 -12.74 -7.53
CA LEU A 725 0.29 -11.61 -8.19
C LEU A 725 1.25 -10.94 -9.18
N PRO A 726 0.73 -10.27 -10.23
CA PRO A 726 1.55 -9.67 -11.28
C PRO A 726 2.68 -8.79 -10.74
N ARG A 727 3.91 -9.11 -11.13
CA ARG A 727 5.08 -8.27 -10.85
C ARG A 727 4.86 -6.90 -11.50
N ALA A 728 4.76 -5.84 -10.69
CA ALA A 728 4.80 -4.48 -11.21
C ALA A 728 6.09 -4.29 -12.00
N GLY A 729 5.95 -3.95 -13.28
CA GLY A 729 7.07 -3.77 -14.18
C GLY A 729 7.98 -2.67 -13.66
N ASN A 730 9.27 -2.93 -13.78
CA ASN A 730 10.32 -1.96 -13.44
C ASN A 730 10.58 -0.99 -14.61
N THR A 731 9.61 -0.75 -15.48
CA THR A 731 9.68 0.23 -16.57
C THR A 731 9.14 1.56 -16.09
N GLY A 732 9.92 2.31 -15.31
CA GLY A 732 9.53 3.68 -14.93
C GLY A 732 10.20 4.18 -13.66
N ILE A 733 9.53 5.14 -13.03
CA ILE A 733 9.73 5.56 -11.64
C ILE A 733 9.00 4.56 -10.75
N ASP A 734 9.63 4.05 -9.70
CA ASP A 734 8.99 3.14 -8.74
C ASP A 734 9.07 3.72 -7.33
N PHE A 735 8.04 3.44 -6.53
CA PHE A 735 8.08 3.76 -5.10
C PHE A 735 9.01 2.78 -4.37
N ALA A 736 10.13 3.28 -3.87
CA ALA A 736 11.15 2.49 -3.19
C ALA A 736 11.71 3.23 -1.98
N THR A 737 12.10 2.52 -0.94
CA THR A 737 12.81 3.07 0.22
C THR A 737 14.22 2.50 0.29
N TYR A 738 15.12 3.16 1.00
CA TYR A 738 16.53 2.78 1.03
C TYR A 738 17.01 2.57 2.45
N ARG A 739 17.76 1.49 2.67
CA ARG A 739 18.32 1.12 3.96
C ARG A 739 19.81 0.87 3.82
N LEU A 740 20.59 1.38 4.77
CA LEU A 740 21.99 1.02 4.91
C LEU A 740 22.11 -0.39 5.52
N LEU A 741 22.75 -1.33 4.83
CA LEU A 741 22.98 -2.69 5.33
C LEU A 741 24.34 -2.88 5.98
N THR A 742 25.36 -2.26 5.40
CA THR A 742 26.73 -2.34 5.90
C THR A 742 27.33 -0.96 5.98
N TRP A 743 28.24 -0.77 6.93
CA TRP A 743 29.00 0.46 7.09
C TRP A 743 30.42 0.06 7.47
N GLN A 744 31.39 0.53 6.69
CA GLN A 744 32.80 0.27 6.91
C GLN A 744 33.58 1.57 6.82
N ASP A 745 34.34 1.87 7.87
CA ASP A 745 35.19 3.05 7.96
C ASP A 745 36.65 2.70 7.65
N LEU A 746 37.20 3.40 6.68
CA LEU A 746 38.54 3.23 6.15
C LEU A 746 39.27 4.58 6.10
N ARG A 747 40.58 4.52 5.83
CA ARG A 747 41.42 5.70 5.57
C ARG A 747 41.92 5.65 4.12
N ALA A 748 42.09 6.82 3.54
CA ALA A 748 42.66 7.00 2.20
C ALA A 748 43.73 8.10 2.20
N MET A 749 44.60 8.09 1.19
CA MET A 749 45.62 9.10 0.99
C MET A 749 45.10 10.31 0.18
N PRO A 750 45.72 11.50 0.27
CA PRO A 750 45.38 12.68 -0.53
C PRO A 750 45.35 12.44 -2.05
N ASP A 751 46.27 11.60 -2.55
CA ASP A 751 46.33 11.24 -3.97
C ASP A 751 45.13 10.39 -4.39
N GLU A 752 44.66 9.50 -3.52
CA GLU A 752 43.45 8.70 -3.75
C GLU A 752 42.22 9.60 -3.83
N PHE A 753 42.08 10.58 -2.92
CA PHE A 753 40.97 11.55 -2.98
C PHE A 753 41.00 12.38 -4.27
N THR A 754 42.19 12.70 -4.78
CA THR A 754 42.31 13.46 -6.04
C THR A 754 41.94 12.60 -7.25
N ALA A 755 42.32 11.31 -7.23
CA ALA A 755 42.07 10.35 -8.31
C ALA A 755 40.67 9.72 -8.29
N PHE A 756 39.95 9.79 -7.17
CA PHE A 756 38.57 9.35 -6.99
C PHE A 756 37.60 10.10 -7.90
#